data_AF-Q66BF9-F1
#
_entry.id   AF-Q66BF9-F1
#
_cell.length_a   1.000
_cell.length_b   1.000
_cell.length_c   1.000
_cell.angle_alpha   90.00
_cell.angle_beta   90.00
_cell.angle_gamma   90.00
#
_symmetry.space_group_name_H-M   'P 1'
#
loop_
_entity.id
_entity.type
_entity.pdbx_description
1 polymer ?
#
loop_
_entity_poly.entity_id
_entity_poly.type
_entity_poly.pdbx_seq_one_letter_code
_entity_poly.pdbx_strand_id
1 'polypeptide(L)'
;MNTATNQTESAQPVNRDRFTLERLMDISSDIDHQPDWRTSANTACAYYDGDQLAPEVVAKLRERGQPLTQHNLIAPTIDGVLGMEAKTRTDLMVIADDPNEEMEVMAEAVNAEFADACRLSGLNKARSDAYAEQIKAGLSWVEVRRNDDPFANKFKVSTVHRNEVYWDWFSREADLSDCRWLMRKRWLDVDEVKGTFPDKAQIIDYSLNEWKGFVDTSLAEGQESDLISAYEEYQSWSRESTEWVTSNRKRVLLQVIYYRTFQRLPILQLSNGRVVEYDKNNVMHAVAVATGRVQITMARVSRIRESWFVGPHFIIDRPCTAPQGMFPLIPFWGYRKDKTGAPYGLACRAIPAQDEVNFRRIKLTWLLQAKRVIKDADATNMTDKQLAEEIERPDGVINLNPNRANKTTAADALNIQQDFQVAQQQFQVMQESMKLIQDGLGVYSAFLGQDSNAASGVAISNLVEQGATTLAEINDNYQFACQQVGQLLLCYLLEELTKRRNYPVVINRDDPRKRKEVVLNAEEEVGGMNNDISRLRAHIALAPIQQTPAYKSQLAQRLSEVIVGLPPQIQVSVLDMWVELLDLPNKQQFIERIRGALGTPKSPDEMTPEEQQAAQQEQQLQQQQQELAMREIAGKVAKLEAEAQRINAQAEHEATLANGQRFNDAYTQAKTGQVLQDMQNVTEEIGALRDEMMSTIQGQINQLPL
;
A
#
# COMPACT_ATOMS: atom_id res chain seq x y z
N MET A 1 56.45 -16.03 -55.68
CA MET A 1 55.09 -15.46 -55.68
C MET A 1 54.22 -16.37 -54.83
N ASN A 2 54.03 -16.05 -53.56
CA ASN A 2 53.07 -16.73 -52.69
C ASN A 2 52.24 -15.64 -52.01
N THR A 3 50.93 -15.74 -52.24
CA THR A 3 49.86 -14.86 -51.77
C THR A 3 49.73 -14.97 -50.26
N ALA A 4 49.91 -13.84 -49.56
CA ALA A 4 49.64 -13.68 -48.15
C ALA A 4 48.15 -13.44 -47.90
N THR A 5 47.48 -14.40 -47.28
CA THR A 5 46.16 -14.25 -46.65
C THR A 5 46.36 -13.57 -45.29
N ASN A 6 46.14 -12.26 -45.23
CA ASN A 6 46.00 -11.53 -43.98
C ASN A 6 44.68 -11.96 -43.32
N GLN A 7 44.76 -12.84 -42.32
CA GLN A 7 43.70 -13.00 -41.33
C GLN A 7 43.87 -11.85 -40.32
N THR A 8 43.04 -10.82 -40.46
CA THR A 8 42.83 -9.82 -39.41
C THR A 8 42.14 -10.52 -38.24
N GLU A 9 42.92 -10.81 -37.19
CA GLU A 9 42.40 -11.11 -35.86
C GLU A 9 41.50 -9.93 -35.43
N SER A 10 40.20 -10.19 -35.32
CA SER A 10 39.24 -9.27 -34.75
C SER A 10 39.45 -9.22 -33.23
N ALA A 11 40.39 -8.39 -32.78
CA ALA A 11 40.47 -8.00 -31.37
C ALA A 11 39.12 -7.40 -30.96
N GLN A 12 38.45 -8.02 -29.98
CA GLN A 12 37.23 -7.50 -29.39
C GLN A 12 37.47 -6.06 -28.88
N PRO A 13 36.56 -5.11 -29.13
CA PRO A 13 36.74 -3.74 -28.66
C PRO A 13 36.74 -3.73 -27.12
N VAL A 14 37.85 -3.28 -26.52
CA VAL A 14 37.97 -3.05 -25.07
C VAL A 14 36.90 -2.03 -24.68
N ASN A 15 35.83 -2.52 -24.07
CA ASN A 15 34.65 -1.76 -23.73
C ASN A 15 34.96 -0.82 -22.56
N ARG A 16 35.32 0.44 -22.85
CA ARG A 16 35.74 1.46 -21.85
C ARG A 16 34.71 1.77 -20.76
N ASP A 17 33.47 1.28 -20.90
CA ASP A 17 32.35 1.54 -19.99
C ASP A 17 31.93 0.30 -19.16
N ARG A 18 32.71 -0.78 -19.24
CA ARG A 18 32.46 -2.05 -18.52
C ARG A 18 32.72 -1.90 -17.02
N PHE A 19 31.90 -2.56 -16.21
CA PHE A 19 32.13 -2.64 -14.77
C PHE A 19 33.41 -3.43 -14.45
N THR A 20 34.33 -2.85 -13.66
CA THR A 20 35.66 -3.41 -13.37
C THR A 20 35.72 -4.06 -11.98
N LEU A 21 36.72 -4.93 -11.78
CA LEU A 21 37.01 -5.55 -10.48
C LEU A 21 37.36 -4.50 -9.41
N GLU A 22 38.07 -3.43 -9.76
CA GLU A 22 38.37 -2.32 -8.84
C GLU A 22 37.08 -1.69 -8.29
N ARG A 23 36.07 -1.44 -9.15
CA ARG A 23 34.77 -0.92 -8.71
C ARG A 23 34.01 -1.90 -7.82
N LEU A 24 34.18 -3.22 -8.04
CA LEU A 24 33.62 -4.24 -7.16
C LEU A 24 34.26 -4.17 -5.77
N MET A 25 35.58 -3.98 -5.70
CA MET A 25 36.30 -3.80 -4.44
C MET A 25 35.87 -2.52 -3.72
N ASP A 26 35.67 -1.42 -4.45
CA ASP A 26 35.17 -0.16 -3.88
C ASP A 26 33.77 -0.32 -3.26
N ILE A 27 32.83 -0.95 -3.98
CA ILE A 27 31.47 -1.24 -3.45
C ILE A 27 31.56 -2.19 -2.25
N SER A 28 32.44 -3.19 -2.31
CA SER A 28 32.62 -4.13 -1.22
C SER A 28 33.17 -3.43 0.04
N SER A 29 34.09 -2.48 -0.14
CA SER A 29 34.61 -1.65 0.95
C SER A 29 33.53 -0.72 1.51
N ASP A 30 32.70 -0.10 0.66
CA ASP A 30 31.57 0.73 1.10
C ASP A 30 30.59 -0.08 1.97
N ILE A 31 30.32 -1.33 1.59
CA ILE A 31 29.47 -2.24 2.37
C ILE A 31 30.06 -2.55 3.74
N ASP A 32 31.37 -2.76 3.84
CA ASP A 32 32.03 -3.07 5.12
C ASP A 32 31.95 -1.87 6.10
N HIS A 33 31.83 -0.65 5.58
CA HIS A 33 31.67 0.58 6.37
C HIS A 33 30.21 0.93 6.70
N GLN A 34 29.23 0.14 6.23
CA GLN A 34 27.82 0.38 6.54
C GLN A 34 27.53 0.11 8.03
N PRO A 35 26.58 0.84 8.65
CA PRO A 35 26.14 0.54 10.01
C PRO A 35 25.65 -0.90 10.14
N ASP A 36 26.00 -1.58 11.24
CA ASP A 36 25.53 -2.93 11.53
C ASP A 36 24.06 -2.93 11.99
N TRP A 37 23.15 -2.83 11.01
CA TRP A 37 21.71 -2.94 11.23
C TRP A 37 21.25 -4.41 11.18
N ARG A 38 22.01 -5.29 10.51
CA ARG A 38 21.64 -6.69 10.30
C ARG A 38 21.66 -7.49 11.60
N THR A 39 22.60 -7.22 12.51
CA THR A 39 22.59 -7.85 13.83
C THR A 39 21.30 -7.54 14.58
N SER A 40 20.90 -6.27 14.65
CA SER A 40 19.65 -5.86 15.31
C SER A 40 18.42 -6.51 14.65
N ALA A 41 18.39 -6.57 13.32
CA ALA A 41 17.31 -7.22 12.57
C ALA A 41 17.25 -8.74 12.81
N ASN A 42 18.39 -9.42 12.86
CA ASN A 42 18.48 -10.85 13.16
C ASN A 42 18.04 -11.14 14.60
N THR A 43 18.43 -10.31 15.56
CA THR A 43 17.95 -10.39 16.95
C THR A 43 16.43 -10.24 16.99
N ALA A 44 15.86 -9.29 16.28
CA ALA A 44 14.41 -9.10 16.24
C ALA A 44 13.65 -10.32 15.69
N CYS A 45 14.18 -10.96 14.64
CA CYS A 45 13.65 -12.24 14.13
C CYS A 45 13.79 -13.37 15.16
N ALA A 46 14.94 -13.51 15.81
CA ALA A 46 15.17 -14.52 16.84
C ALA A 46 14.19 -14.37 18.01
N TYR A 47 13.89 -13.13 18.42
CA TYR A 47 12.90 -12.86 19.47
C TYR A 47 11.48 -13.26 19.07
N TYR A 48 11.13 -13.09 17.80
CA TYR A 48 9.87 -13.59 17.25
C TYR A 48 9.83 -15.13 17.23
N ASP A 49 10.91 -15.79 16.82
CA ASP A 49 10.97 -17.26 16.75
C ASP A 49 11.04 -17.95 18.13
N GLY A 50 11.39 -17.20 19.18
CA GLY A 50 11.48 -17.68 20.56
C GLY A 50 12.91 -17.84 21.09
N ASP A 51 13.92 -17.61 20.25
CA ASP A 51 15.34 -17.64 20.60
C ASP A 51 15.75 -16.32 21.28
N GLN A 52 15.22 -16.10 22.49
CA GLN A 52 15.34 -14.82 23.21
C GLN A 52 16.50 -14.76 24.21
N LEU A 53 17.04 -15.90 24.64
CA LEU A 53 18.15 -15.94 25.60
C LEU A 53 19.48 -16.15 24.87
N ALA A 54 20.47 -15.33 25.21
CA ALA A 54 21.82 -15.52 24.73
C ALA A 54 22.36 -16.91 25.13
N PRO A 55 23.12 -17.60 24.26
CA PRO A 55 23.67 -18.93 24.54
C PRO A 55 24.48 -19.01 25.85
N GLU A 56 25.20 -17.94 26.18
CA GLU A 56 25.96 -17.83 27.43
C GLU A 56 25.07 -17.83 28.68
N VAL A 57 23.92 -17.17 28.60
CA VAL A 57 22.94 -17.14 29.70
C VAL A 57 22.33 -18.53 29.85
N VAL A 58 21.97 -19.18 28.75
CA VAL A 58 21.45 -20.54 28.74
C VAL A 58 22.44 -21.52 29.38
N ALA A 59 23.73 -21.41 29.07
CA ALA A 59 24.78 -22.24 29.66
C ALA A 59 24.86 -22.04 31.18
N LYS A 60 24.87 -20.79 31.66
CA LYS A 60 24.89 -20.47 33.10
C LYS A 60 23.64 -20.94 33.84
N LEU A 61 22.46 -20.82 33.23
CA LEU A 61 21.20 -21.30 33.82
C LEU A 61 21.20 -22.83 33.96
N ARG A 62 21.69 -23.55 32.94
CA ARG A 62 21.87 -25.01 32.99
C ARG A 62 22.88 -25.44 34.05
N GLU A 63 24.01 -24.74 34.17
CA GLU A 63 25.01 -25.01 35.21
C GLU A 63 24.42 -24.87 36.62
N ARG A 64 23.53 -23.89 36.82
CA ARG A 64 22.84 -23.64 38.10
C ARG A 64 21.62 -24.54 38.34
N GLY A 65 21.26 -25.41 37.40
CA GLY A 65 20.03 -26.21 37.47
C GLY A 65 18.74 -25.39 37.43
N GLN A 66 18.78 -24.15 36.94
CA GLN A 66 17.60 -23.29 36.83
C GLN A 66 16.79 -23.61 35.56
N PRO A 67 15.45 -23.64 35.62
CA PRO A 67 14.63 -23.90 34.45
C PRO A 67 14.71 -22.75 33.44
N LEU A 68 14.79 -23.10 32.15
CA LEU A 68 14.77 -22.16 31.04
C LEU A 68 13.31 -21.79 30.72
N THR A 69 12.70 -20.90 31.52
CA THR A 69 11.34 -20.42 31.28
C THR A 69 11.36 -19.16 30.42
N GLN A 70 10.83 -19.26 29.20
CA GLN A 70 10.66 -18.15 28.26
C GLN A 70 9.19 -18.06 27.89
N HIS A 71 8.63 -16.84 27.82
CA HIS A 71 7.25 -16.63 27.40
C HIS A 71 7.22 -15.58 26.31
N ASN A 72 7.07 -16.00 25.06
CA ASN A 72 7.09 -15.10 23.92
C ASN A 72 5.78 -14.30 23.83
N LEU A 73 5.86 -13.01 24.19
CA LEU A 73 4.75 -12.06 24.04
C LEU A 73 4.84 -11.26 22.74
N ILE A 74 5.99 -11.26 22.08
CA ILE A 74 6.21 -10.53 20.82
C ILE A 74 5.51 -11.25 19.66
N ALA A 75 5.64 -12.57 19.55
CA ALA A 75 5.08 -13.32 18.43
C ALA A 75 3.55 -13.18 18.30
N PRO A 76 2.73 -13.37 19.36
CA PRO A 76 1.29 -13.19 19.25
C PRO A 76 0.89 -11.78 18.84
N THR A 77 1.63 -10.76 19.29
CA THR A 77 1.36 -9.37 18.91
C THR A 77 1.68 -9.10 17.45
N ILE A 78 2.80 -9.61 16.95
CA ILE A 78 3.16 -9.50 15.53
C ILE A 78 2.17 -10.27 14.66
N ASP A 79 1.80 -11.50 15.04
CA ASP A 79 0.84 -12.32 14.30
C ASP A 79 -0.54 -11.64 14.20
N GLY A 80 -0.96 -10.90 15.23
CA GLY A 80 -2.14 -10.04 15.17
C GLY A 80 -2.06 -8.99 14.06
N VAL A 81 -0.90 -8.32 13.92
CA VAL A 81 -0.68 -7.30 12.88
C VAL A 81 -0.66 -7.94 11.49
N LEU A 82 -0.03 -9.11 11.34
CA LEU A 82 -0.05 -9.87 10.08
C LEU A 82 -1.47 -10.32 9.71
N GLY A 83 -2.27 -10.73 10.69
CA GLY A 83 -3.67 -11.08 10.48
C GLY A 83 -4.51 -9.88 10.02
N MET A 84 -4.21 -8.68 10.50
CA MET A 84 -4.86 -7.45 10.03
C MET A 84 -4.53 -7.17 8.56
N GLU A 85 -3.25 -7.18 8.16
CA GLU A 85 -2.85 -6.97 6.77
C GLU A 85 -3.54 -7.95 5.83
N ALA A 86 -3.58 -9.22 6.21
CA ALA A 86 -4.24 -10.25 5.41
C ALA A 86 -5.74 -9.96 5.18
N LYS A 87 -6.41 -9.31 6.14
CA LYS A 87 -7.83 -8.95 6.06
C LYS A 87 -8.07 -7.64 5.30
N THR A 88 -7.17 -6.66 5.43
CA THR A 88 -7.31 -5.32 4.82
C THR A 88 -6.56 -5.18 3.50
N ARG A 89 -6.13 -6.28 2.90
CA ARG A 89 -5.33 -6.27 1.67
C ARG A 89 -6.11 -5.65 0.52
N THR A 90 -5.48 -4.67 -0.10
CA THR A 90 -5.96 -4.03 -1.33
C THR A 90 -5.33 -4.69 -2.55
N ASP A 91 -6.17 -4.93 -3.55
CA ASP A 91 -5.73 -5.36 -4.87
C ASP A 91 -5.14 -4.17 -5.65
N LEU A 92 -4.23 -4.48 -6.56
CA LEU A 92 -3.60 -3.50 -7.45
C LEU A 92 -4.42 -3.43 -8.73
N MET A 93 -4.75 -2.21 -9.17
CA MET A 93 -5.54 -1.97 -10.36
C MET A 93 -4.78 -1.06 -11.33
N VAL A 94 -4.87 -1.37 -12.62
CA VAL A 94 -4.31 -0.55 -13.69
C VAL A 94 -5.32 0.53 -14.07
N ILE A 95 -4.91 1.79 -14.05
CA ILE A 95 -5.72 2.94 -14.45
C ILE A 95 -4.99 3.71 -15.55
N ALA A 96 -5.73 4.19 -16.57
CA ALA A 96 -5.19 5.06 -17.61
C ALA A 96 -4.91 6.47 -17.06
N ASP A 97 -3.80 7.07 -17.48
CA ASP A 97 -3.49 8.49 -17.19
C ASP A 97 -4.34 9.44 -18.04
N ASP A 98 -4.61 9.04 -19.29
CA ASP A 98 -5.22 9.89 -20.30
C ASP A 98 -6.74 9.67 -20.32
N PRO A 99 -7.57 10.73 -20.22
CA PRO A 99 -9.03 10.64 -20.18
C PRO A 99 -9.61 10.45 -21.58
N ASN A 100 -9.31 9.31 -22.21
CA ASN A 100 -9.81 8.92 -23.51
C ASN A 100 -10.49 7.55 -23.41
N GLU A 101 -11.73 7.43 -23.90
CA GLU A 101 -12.54 6.21 -23.86
C GLU A 101 -11.80 5.00 -24.48
N GLU A 102 -11.06 5.20 -25.58
CA GLU A 102 -10.23 4.13 -26.17
C GLU A 102 -9.11 3.68 -25.24
N MET A 103 -8.47 4.61 -24.53
CA MET A 103 -7.38 4.33 -23.58
C MET A 103 -7.91 3.68 -22.31
N GLU A 104 -9.10 4.06 -21.86
CA GLU A 104 -9.79 3.44 -20.72
C GLU A 104 -10.15 1.99 -21.01
N VAL A 105 -10.75 1.69 -22.17
CA VAL A 105 -11.07 0.33 -22.59
C VAL A 105 -9.79 -0.53 -22.73
N MET A 106 -8.70 0.06 -23.22
CA MET A 106 -7.40 -0.63 -23.24
C MET A 106 -6.85 -0.87 -21.83
N ALA A 107 -6.96 0.10 -20.92
CA ALA A 107 -6.53 -0.07 -19.54
C ALA A 107 -7.34 -1.14 -18.82
N GLU A 108 -8.64 -1.27 -19.06
CA GLU A 108 -9.47 -2.36 -18.54
C GLU A 108 -9.00 -3.73 -19.06
N ALA A 109 -8.67 -3.84 -20.35
CA ALA A 109 -8.09 -5.05 -20.92
C ALA A 109 -6.74 -5.39 -20.29
N VAL A 110 -5.85 -4.40 -20.16
CA VAL A 110 -4.55 -4.59 -19.50
C VAL A 110 -4.73 -4.94 -18.02
N ASN A 111 -5.73 -4.38 -17.34
CA ASN A 111 -6.05 -4.69 -15.95
C ASN A 111 -6.48 -6.17 -15.78
N ALA A 112 -7.27 -6.71 -16.72
CA ALA A 112 -7.65 -8.12 -16.71
C ALA A 112 -6.44 -9.05 -16.86
N GLU A 113 -5.53 -8.77 -17.81
CA GLU A 113 -4.29 -9.54 -17.98
C GLU A 113 -3.32 -9.34 -16.79
N PHE A 114 -3.29 -8.14 -16.22
CA PHE A 114 -2.49 -7.83 -15.04
C PHE A 114 -2.98 -8.59 -13.80
N ALA A 115 -4.29 -8.72 -13.60
CA ALA A 115 -4.86 -9.53 -12.54
C ALA A 115 -4.46 -11.01 -12.69
N ASP A 116 -4.47 -11.55 -13.91
CA ASP A 116 -3.98 -12.90 -14.20
C ASP A 116 -2.48 -13.03 -13.92
N ALA A 117 -1.66 -12.04 -14.33
CA ALA A 117 -0.23 -12.02 -14.06
C ALA A 117 0.07 -11.97 -12.54
N CYS A 118 -0.67 -11.17 -11.77
CA CYS A 118 -0.60 -11.12 -10.32
C CYS A 118 -0.91 -12.48 -9.67
N ARG A 119 -1.96 -13.16 -10.15
CA ARG A 119 -2.38 -14.48 -9.66
C ARG A 119 -1.35 -15.58 -9.96
N LEU A 120 -0.81 -15.62 -11.18
CA LEU A 120 0.14 -16.65 -11.61
C LEU A 120 1.56 -16.43 -11.07
N SER A 121 1.97 -15.18 -10.87
CA SER A 121 3.35 -14.85 -10.45
C SER A 121 3.64 -15.08 -8.97
N GLY A 122 2.61 -15.29 -8.14
CA GLY A 122 2.75 -15.45 -6.69
C GLY A 122 2.80 -14.12 -5.91
N LEU A 123 2.39 -13.00 -6.53
CA LEU A 123 2.48 -11.65 -5.96
C LEU A 123 1.92 -11.54 -4.55
N ASN A 124 0.71 -12.06 -4.31
CA ASN A 124 0.04 -11.92 -3.00
C ASN A 124 0.80 -12.63 -1.87
N LYS A 125 1.42 -13.78 -2.17
CA LYS A 125 2.25 -14.49 -1.19
C LYS A 125 3.54 -13.71 -0.92
N ALA A 126 4.20 -13.23 -1.97
CA ALA A 126 5.41 -12.42 -1.83
C ALA A 126 5.16 -11.13 -1.02
N ARG A 127 4.03 -10.43 -1.26
CA ARG A 127 3.62 -9.26 -0.45
C ARG A 127 3.43 -9.61 1.02
N SER A 128 2.76 -10.73 1.31
CA SER A 128 2.53 -11.19 2.69
C SER A 128 3.83 -11.49 3.42
N ASP A 129 4.74 -12.21 2.76
CA ASP A 129 6.02 -12.60 3.34
C ASP A 129 6.94 -11.38 3.50
N ALA A 130 6.89 -10.43 2.57
CA ALA A 130 7.64 -9.18 2.64
C ALA A 130 7.15 -8.28 3.79
N TYR A 131 5.83 -8.18 3.98
CA TYR A 131 5.25 -7.45 5.11
C TYR A 131 5.63 -8.10 6.44
N ALA A 132 5.65 -9.43 6.52
CA ALA A 132 6.08 -10.13 7.72
C ALA A 132 7.53 -9.82 8.08
N GLU A 133 8.44 -9.81 7.10
CA GLU A 133 9.84 -9.42 7.33
C GLU A 133 10.00 -7.92 7.63
N GLN A 134 9.21 -7.05 6.98
CA GLN A 134 9.18 -5.60 7.26
C GLN A 134 8.80 -5.31 8.72
N ILE A 135 7.78 -6.00 9.25
CA ILE A 135 7.33 -5.85 10.65
C ILE A 135 8.35 -6.45 11.63
N LYS A 136 8.96 -7.59 11.30
CA LYS A 136 9.93 -8.27 12.19
C LYS A 136 11.31 -7.61 12.17
N ALA A 137 11.95 -7.63 11.01
CA ALA A 137 13.34 -7.18 10.81
C ALA A 137 13.47 -5.70 10.48
N GLY A 138 12.43 -5.08 9.91
CA GLY A 138 12.46 -3.68 9.45
C GLY A 138 12.78 -3.49 7.98
N LEU A 139 13.18 -4.55 7.27
CA LEU A 139 13.43 -4.51 5.84
C LEU A 139 13.15 -5.88 5.24
N SER A 140 12.42 -5.89 4.14
CA SER A 140 12.32 -7.02 3.23
C SER A 140 12.58 -6.57 1.80
N TRP A 141 12.82 -7.53 0.92
CA TRP A 141 13.00 -7.29 -0.50
C TRP A 141 12.09 -8.18 -1.31
N VAL A 142 11.46 -7.63 -2.34
CA VAL A 142 10.71 -8.39 -3.32
C VAL A 142 11.41 -8.28 -4.67
N GLU A 143 11.72 -9.43 -5.24
CA GLU A 143 12.23 -9.53 -6.60
C GLU A 143 11.07 -9.79 -7.57
N VAL A 144 10.98 -8.97 -8.61
CA VAL A 144 10.12 -9.24 -9.77
C VAL A 144 11.03 -9.57 -10.94
N ARG A 145 10.96 -10.81 -11.42
CA ARG A 145 11.78 -11.27 -12.53
C ARG A 145 10.97 -11.97 -13.61
N ARG A 146 11.49 -11.91 -14.83
CA ARG A 146 11.10 -12.81 -15.91
C ARG A 146 11.64 -14.20 -15.60
N ASN A 147 10.85 -15.20 -15.94
CA ASN A 147 11.28 -16.58 -15.81
C ASN A 147 11.94 -17.02 -17.12
N ASP A 148 13.14 -17.56 -17.01
CA ASP A 148 13.89 -18.05 -18.17
C ASP A 148 13.34 -19.40 -18.68
N ASP A 149 12.65 -20.14 -17.81
CA ASP A 149 11.97 -21.39 -18.18
C ASP A 149 10.68 -21.10 -18.98
N PRO A 150 10.61 -21.49 -20.28
CA PRO A 150 9.45 -21.24 -21.13
C PRO A 150 8.19 -22.00 -20.72
N PHE A 151 8.31 -23.07 -19.92
CA PHE A 151 7.18 -23.91 -19.49
C PHE A 151 6.56 -23.45 -18.18
N ALA A 152 7.27 -22.62 -17.42
CA ALA A 152 6.79 -22.08 -16.16
C ALA A 152 6.06 -20.74 -16.35
N ASN A 153 5.51 -20.20 -15.26
CA ASN A 153 4.87 -18.88 -15.30
C ASN A 153 5.89 -17.82 -15.74
N LYS A 154 5.48 -16.95 -16.65
CA LYS A 154 6.37 -15.97 -17.32
C LYS A 154 7.01 -14.98 -16.36
N PHE A 155 6.27 -14.56 -15.35
CA PHE A 155 6.73 -13.67 -14.31
C PHE A 155 6.74 -14.42 -12.99
N LYS A 156 7.78 -14.19 -12.20
CA LYS A 156 7.90 -14.70 -10.85
C LYS A 156 8.15 -13.55 -9.91
N VAL A 157 7.32 -13.46 -8.88
CA VAL A 157 7.49 -12.52 -7.78
C VAL A 157 7.82 -13.33 -6.53
N SER A 158 8.95 -13.04 -5.91
CA SER A 158 9.40 -13.75 -4.71
C SER A 158 10.10 -12.82 -3.73
N THR A 159 9.97 -13.13 -2.45
CA THR A 159 10.74 -12.47 -1.40
C THR A 159 12.20 -12.89 -1.45
N VAL A 160 13.08 -11.94 -1.15
CA VAL A 160 14.52 -12.13 -1.05
C VAL A 160 14.94 -11.79 0.37
N HIS A 161 15.71 -12.69 0.97
CA HIS A 161 16.14 -12.49 2.34
C HIS A 161 17.03 -11.26 2.45
N ARG A 162 16.81 -10.45 3.49
CA ARG A 162 17.52 -9.18 3.75
C ARG A 162 19.06 -9.26 3.78
N ASN A 163 19.63 -10.44 4.04
CA ASN A 163 21.08 -10.66 4.05
C ASN A 163 21.69 -10.84 2.65
N GLU A 164 20.87 -11.09 1.63
CA GLU A 164 21.32 -11.21 0.24
C GLU A 164 21.52 -9.84 -0.41
N VAL A 165 20.78 -8.81 0.00
CA VAL A 165 20.74 -7.52 -0.71
C VAL A 165 21.49 -6.43 0.05
N TYR A 166 22.26 -5.65 -0.71
CA TYR A 166 23.05 -4.50 -0.29
C TYR A 166 22.73 -3.35 -1.23
N TRP A 167 22.68 -2.13 -0.73
CA TRP A 167 22.37 -0.94 -1.52
C TRP A 167 23.26 0.21 -1.08
N ASP A 168 23.32 1.24 -1.93
CA ASP A 168 23.95 2.51 -1.64
C ASP A 168 23.33 3.15 -0.38
N TRP A 169 24.09 3.20 0.71
CA TRP A 169 23.61 3.68 2.01
C TRP A 169 23.28 5.18 2.01
N PHE A 170 23.75 5.94 1.01
CA PHE A 170 23.44 7.36 0.86
C PHE A 170 22.08 7.61 0.19
N SER A 171 21.41 6.57 -0.30
CA SER A 171 20.05 6.66 -0.84
C SER A 171 19.05 7.02 0.25
N ARG A 172 18.21 8.02 -0.03
CA ARG A 172 17.19 8.54 0.89
C ARG A 172 15.78 8.21 0.44
N GLU A 173 15.55 8.14 -0.86
CA GLU A 173 14.24 7.87 -1.44
C GLU A 173 13.80 6.44 -1.16
N ALA A 174 12.52 6.25 -0.83
CA ALA A 174 11.99 4.94 -0.47
C ALA A 174 11.98 3.96 -1.66
N ASP A 175 11.90 4.48 -2.88
CA ASP A 175 11.89 3.71 -4.14
C ASP A 175 13.29 3.42 -4.70
N LEU A 176 14.36 3.89 -4.03
CA LEU A 176 15.75 3.82 -4.49
C LEU A 176 15.98 4.53 -5.84
N SER A 177 15.18 5.52 -6.19
CA SER A 177 15.36 6.30 -7.44
C SER A 177 16.66 7.11 -7.46
N ASP A 178 17.21 7.46 -6.30
CA ASP A 178 18.49 8.16 -6.13
C ASP A 178 19.68 7.20 -5.97
N CYS A 179 19.42 5.91 -5.71
CA CYS A 179 20.43 4.89 -5.46
C CYS A 179 21.36 4.69 -6.67
N ARG A 180 22.68 4.77 -6.43
CA ARG A 180 23.69 4.59 -7.48
C ARG A 180 23.98 3.13 -7.78
N TRP A 181 23.94 2.28 -6.77
CA TRP A 181 24.23 0.87 -6.91
C TRP A 181 23.43 0.02 -5.93
N LEU A 182 23.05 -1.17 -6.39
CA LEU A 182 22.39 -2.20 -5.59
C LEU A 182 23.07 -3.52 -5.91
N MET A 183 23.51 -4.26 -4.91
CA MET A 183 24.15 -5.56 -5.09
C MET A 183 23.37 -6.66 -4.40
N ARG A 184 23.13 -7.76 -5.11
CA ARG A 184 22.60 -9.00 -4.56
C ARG A 184 23.69 -10.06 -4.51
N LYS A 185 23.89 -10.68 -3.35
CA LYS A 185 24.76 -11.83 -3.10
C LYS A 185 23.89 -13.07 -2.91
N ARG A 186 23.96 -14.05 -3.81
CA ARG A 186 23.20 -15.31 -3.72
C ARG A 186 24.13 -16.51 -3.86
N TRP A 187 24.04 -17.45 -2.91
CA TRP A 187 24.72 -18.74 -3.01
C TRP A 187 23.99 -19.63 -4.02
N LEU A 188 24.73 -20.10 -5.02
CA LEU A 188 24.23 -21.00 -6.05
C LEU A 188 25.01 -22.31 -6.02
N ASP A 189 24.31 -23.41 -6.29
CA ASP A 189 24.95 -24.70 -6.54
C ASP A 189 25.66 -24.63 -7.92
N VAL A 190 26.85 -25.22 -8.04
CA VAL A 190 27.74 -25.03 -9.21
C VAL A 190 27.11 -25.50 -10.53
N ASP A 191 26.26 -26.51 -10.49
CA ASP A 191 25.50 -27.01 -11.64
C ASP A 191 24.52 -25.97 -12.19
N GLU A 192 23.80 -25.23 -11.33
CA GLU A 192 22.93 -24.11 -11.72
C GLU A 192 23.72 -23.02 -12.43
N VAL A 193 24.91 -22.67 -11.90
CA VAL A 193 25.77 -21.63 -12.49
C VAL A 193 26.32 -22.06 -13.83
N LYS A 194 26.79 -23.31 -13.97
CA LYS A 194 27.29 -23.85 -15.25
C LYS A 194 26.19 -23.98 -16.30
N GLY A 195 24.97 -24.34 -15.89
CA GLY A 195 23.83 -24.38 -16.79
C GLY A 195 23.45 -22.99 -17.32
N THR A 196 23.63 -21.96 -16.49
CA THR A 196 23.37 -20.56 -16.86
C THR A 196 24.51 -19.95 -17.69
N PHE A 197 25.76 -20.31 -17.37
CA PHE A 197 26.99 -19.76 -17.97
C PHE A 197 27.97 -20.86 -18.42
N PRO A 198 27.69 -21.55 -19.54
CA PRO A 198 28.55 -22.64 -20.01
C PRO A 198 29.97 -22.15 -20.35
N ASP A 199 30.12 -20.95 -20.90
CA ASP A 199 31.41 -20.37 -21.33
C ASP A 199 32.39 -20.13 -20.17
N LYS A 200 31.88 -20.02 -18.94
CA LYS A 200 32.69 -19.75 -17.73
C LYS A 200 32.82 -20.98 -16.83
N ALA A 201 32.38 -22.15 -17.28
CA ALA A 201 32.36 -23.38 -16.49
C ALA A 201 33.76 -23.80 -16.00
N GLN A 202 34.78 -23.69 -16.85
CA GLN A 202 36.16 -24.05 -16.48
C GLN A 202 36.73 -23.14 -15.38
N ILE A 203 36.47 -21.83 -15.46
CA ILE A 203 36.88 -20.86 -14.44
C ILE A 203 36.26 -21.20 -13.07
N ILE A 204 34.98 -21.58 -13.07
CA ILE A 204 34.27 -21.98 -11.85
C ILE A 204 34.86 -23.29 -11.27
N ASP A 205 35.25 -24.24 -12.12
CA ASP A 205 35.89 -25.49 -11.66
C ASP A 205 37.25 -25.24 -11.00
N TYR A 206 38.10 -24.40 -11.60
CA TYR A 206 39.37 -24.03 -10.98
C TYR A 206 39.18 -23.22 -9.69
N SER A 207 38.17 -22.36 -9.64
CA SER A 207 37.81 -21.59 -8.43
C SER A 207 37.47 -22.48 -7.23
N LEU A 208 36.76 -23.61 -7.45
CA LEU A 208 36.38 -24.55 -6.39
C LEU A 208 37.59 -25.21 -5.72
N ASN A 209 38.68 -25.38 -6.48
CA ASN A 209 39.92 -25.98 -6.00
C ASN A 209 40.96 -24.92 -5.60
N GLU A 210 40.56 -23.65 -5.42
CA GLU A 210 41.46 -22.54 -5.10
C GLU A 210 42.62 -22.41 -6.11
N TRP A 211 42.33 -22.71 -7.38
CA TRP A 211 43.30 -22.72 -8.47
C TRP A 211 44.51 -23.66 -8.25
N LYS A 212 44.42 -24.62 -7.32
CA LYS A 212 45.45 -25.64 -7.10
C LYS A 212 45.59 -26.54 -8.33
N GLY A 213 46.83 -26.72 -8.79
CA GLY A 213 47.16 -27.48 -10.01
C GLY A 213 47.16 -26.67 -11.31
N PHE A 214 46.73 -25.39 -11.27
CA PHE A 214 46.82 -24.52 -12.45
C PHE A 214 48.28 -24.26 -12.84
N VAL A 215 49.14 -23.86 -11.90
CA VAL A 215 50.55 -23.50 -12.17
C VAL A 215 51.43 -24.69 -12.55
N ASP A 216 51.20 -25.88 -11.97
CA ASP A 216 52.02 -27.09 -12.23
C ASP A 216 51.78 -27.70 -13.62
N THR A 217 50.62 -27.45 -14.23
CA THR A 217 50.22 -28.05 -15.52
C THR A 217 50.28 -27.05 -16.69
N SER A 218 50.19 -25.75 -16.43
CA SER A 218 49.96 -24.71 -17.46
C SER A 218 51.22 -24.05 -18.05
N LEU A 219 52.39 -24.19 -17.43
CA LEU A 219 53.66 -23.72 -18.04
C LEU A 219 54.04 -24.52 -19.31
N ALA A 220 53.36 -25.64 -19.58
CA ALA A 220 53.69 -26.58 -20.65
C ALA A 220 52.83 -26.45 -21.93
N GLU A 221 51.61 -25.90 -21.88
CA GLU A 221 50.68 -25.90 -23.03
C GLU A 221 49.90 -24.59 -23.15
N GLY A 222 49.95 -23.96 -24.33
CA GLY A 222 49.37 -22.64 -24.63
C GLY A 222 47.84 -22.59 -24.59
N GLN A 223 47.27 -22.46 -23.39
CA GLN A 223 45.84 -22.29 -23.16
C GLN A 223 45.33 -20.85 -23.32
N GLU A 224 44.00 -20.75 -23.40
CA GLU A 224 43.17 -19.58 -23.69
C GLU A 224 43.40 -18.39 -22.73
N SER A 225 43.50 -17.18 -23.29
CA SER A 225 43.74 -15.89 -22.60
C SER A 225 42.79 -15.63 -21.40
N ASP A 226 41.59 -16.19 -21.42
CA ASP A 226 40.56 -16.00 -20.40
C ASP A 226 40.90 -16.69 -19.07
N LEU A 227 41.53 -17.88 -19.10
CA LEU A 227 41.90 -18.61 -17.88
C LEU A 227 43.07 -17.96 -17.15
N ILE A 228 44.05 -17.44 -17.91
CA ILE A 228 45.19 -16.69 -17.38
C ILE A 228 44.69 -15.40 -16.70
N SER A 229 43.80 -14.66 -17.38
CA SER A 229 43.20 -13.44 -16.81
C SER A 229 42.43 -13.73 -15.52
N ALA A 230 41.64 -14.81 -15.49
CA ALA A 230 40.92 -15.21 -14.29
C ALA A 230 41.87 -15.62 -13.15
N TYR A 231 42.99 -16.30 -13.44
CA TYR A 231 44.00 -16.60 -12.42
C TYR A 231 44.65 -15.34 -11.83
N GLU A 232 44.96 -14.35 -12.67
CA GLU A 232 45.48 -13.04 -12.22
C GLU A 232 44.45 -12.29 -11.35
N GLU A 233 43.17 -12.29 -11.74
CA GLU A 233 42.06 -11.73 -10.94
C GLU A 233 42.01 -12.38 -9.55
N TYR A 234 42.12 -13.71 -9.48
CA TYR A 234 42.16 -14.45 -8.22
C TYR A 234 43.37 -14.07 -7.34
N GLN A 235 44.57 -13.92 -7.92
CA GLN A 235 45.76 -13.50 -7.17
C GLN A 235 45.65 -12.06 -6.64
N SER A 236 44.95 -11.18 -7.37
CA SER A 236 44.72 -9.79 -6.95
C SER A 236 43.62 -9.63 -5.89
N TRP A 237 42.83 -10.69 -5.65
CA TRP A 237 41.69 -10.66 -4.75
C TRP A 237 42.13 -10.72 -3.29
N SER A 238 41.71 -9.73 -2.49
CA SER A 238 42.16 -9.58 -1.10
C SER A 238 41.26 -10.24 -0.06
N ARG A 239 40.10 -10.80 -0.44
CA ARG A 239 39.11 -11.40 0.48
C ARG A 239 39.26 -12.92 0.54
N GLU A 240 38.86 -13.52 1.67
CA GLU A 240 39.01 -14.96 1.90
C GLU A 240 38.20 -15.81 0.90
N SER A 241 38.75 -16.96 0.47
CA SER A 241 38.06 -17.89 -0.44
C SER A 241 36.74 -18.41 0.14
N THR A 242 36.68 -18.57 1.46
CA THR A 242 35.48 -19.00 2.21
C THR A 242 34.30 -18.02 2.07
N GLU A 243 34.56 -16.74 1.78
CA GLU A 243 33.48 -15.75 1.59
C GLU A 243 32.64 -16.02 0.34
N TRP A 244 33.17 -16.72 -0.66
CA TRP A 244 32.52 -16.88 -1.96
C TRP A 244 32.56 -18.30 -2.54
N VAL A 245 33.30 -19.23 -1.94
CA VAL A 245 33.27 -20.66 -2.30
C VAL A 245 33.02 -21.51 -1.07
N THR A 246 32.20 -22.55 -1.22
CA THR A 246 32.09 -23.62 -0.21
C THR A 246 32.31 -24.99 -0.84
N SER A 247 33.28 -25.73 -0.30
CA SER A 247 33.67 -27.06 -0.80
C SER A 247 32.73 -28.19 -0.37
N ASN A 248 31.98 -28.03 0.73
CA ASN A 248 31.12 -29.08 1.29
C ASN A 248 29.96 -29.50 0.36
N ARG A 249 29.26 -28.51 -0.22
CA ARG A 249 28.12 -28.66 -1.14
C ARG A 249 28.46 -28.16 -2.55
N LYS A 250 29.72 -27.75 -2.78
CA LYS A 250 30.20 -27.13 -4.03
C LYS A 250 29.29 -25.97 -4.45
N ARG A 251 29.36 -24.90 -3.66
CA ARG A 251 28.58 -23.68 -3.87
C ARG A 251 29.50 -22.52 -4.17
N VAL A 252 29.03 -21.63 -5.02
CA VAL A 252 29.69 -20.36 -5.30
C VAL A 252 28.74 -19.20 -5.05
N LEU A 253 29.30 -18.07 -4.61
CA LEU A 253 28.55 -16.85 -4.36
C LEU A 253 28.49 -16.03 -5.64
N LEU A 254 27.30 -15.89 -6.21
CA LEU A 254 27.02 -14.99 -7.31
C LEU A 254 26.73 -13.59 -6.76
N GLN A 255 27.48 -12.60 -7.23
CA GLN A 255 27.30 -11.19 -6.94
C GLN A 255 26.73 -10.49 -8.18
N VAL A 256 25.47 -10.08 -8.10
CA VAL A 256 24.79 -9.32 -9.16
C VAL A 256 24.74 -7.86 -8.74
N ILE A 257 25.43 -6.99 -9.46
CA ILE A 257 25.54 -5.56 -9.17
C ILE A 257 24.75 -4.79 -10.21
N TYR A 258 23.68 -4.14 -9.76
CA TYR A 258 22.92 -3.17 -10.52
C TYR A 258 23.53 -1.79 -10.27
N TYR A 259 24.05 -1.12 -11.30
CA TYR A 259 24.65 0.20 -11.16
C TYR A 259 24.07 1.18 -12.17
N ARG A 260 23.93 2.43 -11.72
CA ARG A 260 23.29 3.50 -12.47
C ARG A 260 24.33 4.23 -13.32
N THR A 261 24.07 4.31 -14.62
CA THR A 261 24.87 5.08 -15.58
C THR A 261 24.07 6.26 -16.11
N PHE A 262 24.70 7.43 -16.14
CA PHE A 262 24.08 8.66 -16.65
C PHE A 262 24.58 8.91 -18.07
N GLN A 263 23.67 8.82 -19.04
CA GLN A 263 23.97 9.03 -20.44
C GLN A 263 23.21 10.26 -20.96
N ARG A 264 23.83 11.01 -21.87
CA ARG A 264 23.16 12.10 -22.57
C ARG A 264 22.61 11.55 -23.89
N LEU A 265 21.29 11.41 -23.97
CA LEU A 265 20.61 10.83 -25.12
C LEU A 265 19.77 11.91 -25.83
N PRO A 266 19.69 11.86 -27.18
CA PRO A 266 18.76 12.69 -27.92
C PRO A 266 17.34 12.17 -27.68
N ILE A 267 16.46 13.04 -27.19
CA ILE A 267 15.04 12.73 -26.93
C ILE A 267 14.14 13.54 -27.85
N LEU A 268 12.99 12.95 -28.16
CA LEU A 268 11.87 13.54 -28.86
C LEU A 268 10.76 13.84 -27.85
N GLN A 269 10.33 15.11 -27.76
CA GLN A 269 9.16 15.50 -27.00
C GLN A 269 7.96 15.64 -27.94
N LEU A 270 7.05 14.68 -27.88
CA LEU A 270 5.82 14.67 -28.66
C LEU A 270 4.83 15.70 -28.11
N SER A 271 3.90 16.18 -28.94
CA SER A 271 2.90 17.19 -28.56
C SER A 271 1.92 16.72 -27.47
N ASN A 272 1.84 15.41 -27.22
CA ASN A 272 1.08 14.79 -26.14
C ASN A 272 1.87 14.70 -24.81
N GLY A 273 3.03 15.36 -24.71
CA GLY A 273 3.89 15.35 -23.52
C GLY A 273 4.76 14.09 -23.39
N ARG A 274 4.69 13.14 -24.33
CA ARG A 274 5.49 11.91 -24.28
C ARG A 274 6.94 12.19 -24.69
N VAL A 275 7.86 11.61 -23.92
CA VAL A 275 9.29 11.62 -24.21
C VAL A 275 9.71 10.26 -24.75
N VAL A 276 10.29 10.23 -25.95
CA VAL A 276 10.82 9.01 -26.59
C VAL A 276 12.27 9.21 -26.96
N GLU A 277 13.07 8.16 -26.88
CA GLU A 277 14.46 8.19 -27.35
C GLU A 277 14.50 8.34 -28.88
N TYR A 278 15.29 9.30 -29.37
CA TYR A 278 15.45 9.50 -30.80
C TYR A 278 16.35 8.41 -31.39
N ASP A 279 15.73 7.53 -32.16
CA ASP A 279 16.41 6.58 -33.02
C ASP A 279 16.44 7.07 -34.48
N LYS A 280 17.65 7.21 -35.03
CA LYS A 280 17.87 7.62 -36.43
C LYS A 280 17.39 6.58 -37.44
N ASN A 281 17.38 5.30 -37.05
CA ASN A 281 17.00 4.19 -37.92
C ASN A 281 15.48 3.98 -37.96
N ASN A 282 14.74 4.58 -37.03
CA ASN A 282 13.29 4.51 -37.00
C ASN A 282 12.68 5.55 -37.96
N VAL A 283 12.03 5.07 -39.03
CA VAL A 283 11.43 5.90 -40.09
C VAL A 283 10.41 6.89 -39.51
N MET A 284 9.66 6.52 -38.48
CA MET A 284 8.67 7.41 -37.85
C MET A 284 9.34 8.58 -37.13
N HIS A 285 10.47 8.33 -36.46
CA HIS A 285 11.25 9.37 -35.79
C HIS A 285 11.93 10.30 -36.80
N ALA A 286 12.50 9.73 -37.87
CA ALA A 286 13.12 10.49 -38.94
C ALA A 286 12.11 11.42 -39.64
N VAL A 287 10.91 10.92 -39.96
CA VAL A 287 9.83 11.70 -40.59
C VAL A 287 9.28 12.76 -39.64
N ALA A 288 9.08 12.45 -38.35
CA ALA A 288 8.57 13.41 -37.36
C ALA A 288 9.51 14.61 -37.16
N VAL A 289 10.83 14.37 -37.18
CA VAL A 289 11.85 15.43 -37.13
C VAL A 289 11.92 16.19 -38.45
N ALA A 290 11.90 15.50 -39.59
CA ALA A 290 11.97 16.14 -40.91
C ALA A 290 10.75 17.02 -41.23
N THR A 291 9.57 16.66 -40.72
CA THR A 291 8.33 17.44 -40.85
C THR A 291 8.22 18.59 -39.85
N GLY A 292 9.20 18.77 -38.96
CA GLY A 292 9.22 19.85 -37.97
C GLY A 292 8.20 19.72 -36.84
N ARG A 293 7.53 18.56 -36.72
CA ARG A 293 6.52 18.30 -35.67
C ARG A 293 7.14 18.09 -34.29
N VAL A 294 8.42 17.71 -34.24
CA VAL A 294 9.13 17.38 -32.99
C VAL A 294 10.56 17.94 -33.03
N GLN A 295 11.02 18.50 -31.91
CA GLN A 295 12.40 18.97 -31.74
C GLN A 295 13.25 17.92 -31.01
N ILE A 296 14.50 17.75 -31.44
CA ILE A 296 15.48 16.90 -30.75
C ILE A 296 16.14 17.72 -29.64
N THR A 297 15.96 17.28 -28.40
CA THR A 297 16.63 17.86 -27.24
C THR A 297 17.57 16.82 -26.62
N MET A 298 18.77 17.23 -26.22
CA MET A 298 19.67 16.34 -25.47
C MET A 298 19.26 16.34 -24.00
N ALA A 299 18.86 15.18 -23.46
CA ALA A 299 18.50 15.03 -22.05
C ALA A 299 19.43 14.04 -21.34
N ARG A 300 19.65 14.27 -20.04
CA ARG A 300 20.37 13.31 -19.18
C ARG A 300 19.38 12.23 -18.75
N VAL A 301 19.59 11.00 -19.21
CA VAL A 301 18.78 9.84 -18.86
C VAL A 301 19.60 8.91 -17.96
N SER A 302 18.95 8.40 -16.92
CA SER A 302 19.50 7.37 -16.05
C SER A 302 19.15 6.00 -16.61
N ARG A 303 20.15 5.12 -16.78
CA ARG A 303 19.96 3.71 -17.16
C ARG A 303 20.69 2.82 -16.17
N ILE A 304 20.04 1.73 -15.77
CA ILE A 304 20.66 0.73 -14.91
C ILE A 304 21.27 -0.37 -15.77
N ARG A 305 22.51 -0.74 -15.44
CA ARG A 305 23.21 -1.90 -15.98
C ARG A 305 23.40 -2.92 -14.87
N GLU A 306 23.47 -4.19 -15.23
CA GLU A 306 23.75 -5.29 -14.31
C GLU A 306 25.07 -5.95 -14.69
N SER A 307 25.96 -6.09 -13.71
CA SER A 307 27.24 -6.80 -13.84
C SER A 307 27.28 -7.97 -12.87
N TRP A 308 27.68 -9.13 -13.35
CA TRP A 308 27.64 -10.39 -12.61
C TRP A 308 29.06 -10.88 -12.36
N PHE A 309 29.34 -11.26 -11.11
CA PHE A 309 30.64 -11.77 -10.66
C PHE A 309 30.46 -13.04 -9.84
N VAL A 310 31.43 -13.94 -9.93
CA VAL A 310 31.59 -15.08 -9.03
C VAL A 310 32.90 -14.89 -8.28
N GLY A 311 32.79 -14.41 -7.03
CA GLY A 311 33.96 -13.91 -6.30
C GLY A 311 34.70 -12.84 -7.12
N PRO A 312 36.00 -13.02 -7.43
CA PRO A 312 36.75 -12.07 -8.25
C PRO A 312 36.43 -12.16 -9.75
N HIS A 313 35.82 -13.26 -10.21
CA HIS A 313 35.71 -13.55 -11.64
C HIS A 313 34.54 -12.82 -12.28
N PHE A 314 34.83 -12.04 -13.31
CA PHE A 314 33.79 -11.40 -14.11
C PHE A 314 33.06 -12.43 -15.00
N ILE A 315 31.72 -12.36 -15.00
CA ILE A 315 30.89 -13.20 -15.87
C ILE A 315 30.34 -12.40 -17.06
N ILE A 316 29.50 -11.38 -16.79
CA ILE A 316 28.82 -10.61 -17.82
C ILE A 316 28.43 -9.21 -17.33
N ASP A 317 28.37 -8.25 -18.24
CA ASP A 317 27.86 -6.88 -18.01
C ASP A 317 26.88 -6.53 -19.13
N ARG A 318 25.62 -6.29 -18.77
CA ARG A 318 24.53 -6.03 -19.72
C ARG A 318 23.57 -4.95 -19.21
N PRO A 319 22.77 -4.32 -20.09
CA PRO A 319 21.66 -3.49 -19.65
C PRO A 319 20.73 -4.28 -18.72
N CYS A 320 20.24 -3.65 -17.65
CA CYS A 320 19.33 -4.32 -16.74
C CYS A 320 18.05 -4.74 -17.45
N THR A 321 17.54 -5.90 -17.09
CA THR A 321 16.27 -6.41 -17.64
C THR A 321 15.07 -5.58 -17.21
N ALA A 322 15.15 -4.89 -16.07
CA ALA A 322 14.09 -4.05 -15.53
C ALA A 322 13.85 -2.79 -16.40
N PRO A 323 12.59 -2.49 -16.78
CA PRO A 323 12.27 -1.36 -17.64
C PRO A 323 12.51 -0.02 -16.95
N GLN A 324 12.62 1.05 -17.76
CA GLN A 324 12.59 2.45 -17.30
C GLN A 324 13.69 2.87 -16.30
N GLY A 325 14.73 2.06 -16.11
CA GLY A 325 15.78 2.37 -15.14
C GLY A 325 15.34 2.16 -13.69
N MET A 326 14.40 1.24 -13.46
CA MET A 326 14.04 0.72 -12.13
C MET A 326 14.94 -0.46 -11.75
N PHE A 327 15.10 -0.73 -10.46
CA PHE A 327 15.74 -1.96 -10.00
C PHE A 327 14.74 -3.12 -10.01
N PRO A 328 15.17 -4.37 -10.30
CA PRO A 328 14.30 -5.54 -10.22
C PRO A 328 13.98 -5.97 -8.78
N LEU A 329 14.61 -5.32 -7.80
CA LEU A 329 14.49 -5.57 -6.37
C LEU A 329 13.87 -4.34 -5.71
N ILE A 330 12.75 -4.53 -5.03
CA ILE A 330 11.98 -3.45 -4.42
C ILE A 330 12.04 -3.62 -2.89
N PRO A 331 12.48 -2.59 -2.16
CA PRO A 331 12.55 -2.66 -0.71
C PRO A 331 11.18 -2.43 -0.07
N PHE A 332 10.91 -3.18 0.99
CA PHE A 332 9.78 -3.01 1.89
C PHE A 332 10.32 -2.47 3.21
N TRP A 333 10.23 -1.14 3.38
CA TRP A 333 10.83 -0.42 4.51
C TRP A 333 9.92 -0.43 5.74
N GLY A 334 10.43 -0.89 6.87
CA GLY A 334 9.82 -0.65 8.19
C GLY A 334 10.10 0.78 8.64
N TYR A 335 10.49 0.96 9.90
CA TYR A 335 10.95 2.25 10.39
C TYR A 335 12.43 2.48 10.05
N ARG A 336 12.84 3.74 9.86
CA ARG A 336 14.26 4.10 9.67
C ARG A 336 14.76 4.98 10.81
N LYS A 337 15.94 4.68 11.34
CA LYS A 337 16.59 5.55 12.34
C LYS A 337 17.06 6.84 11.67
N ASP A 338 16.67 8.00 12.21
CA ASP A 338 17.05 9.31 11.65
C ASP A 338 18.57 9.50 11.53
N LYS A 339 19.33 9.17 12.57
CA LYS A 339 20.79 9.37 12.59
C LYS A 339 21.57 8.48 11.61
N THR A 340 21.14 7.22 11.44
CA THR A 340 21.94 6.22 10.71
C THR A 340 21.29 5.74 9.42
N GLY A 341 20.00 6.00 9.18
CA GLY A 341 19.23 5.41 8.09
C GLY A 341 18.89 3.93 8.29
N ALA A 342 19.31 3.31 9.40
CA ALA A 342 19.17 1.88 9.62
C ALA A 342 17.69 1.47 9.75
N PRO A 343 17.23 0.48 8.96
CA PRO A 343 15.87 -0.03 9.07
C PRO A 343 15.69 -0.85 10.35
N TYR A 344 14.50 -0.78 10.96
CA TYR A 344 14.12 -1.61 12.10
C TYR A 344 12.61 -1.88 12.13
N GLY A 345 12.25 -3.06 12.62
CA GLY A 345 10.87 -3.52 12.70
C GLY A 345 10.18 -3.13 14.00
N LEU A 346 8.91 -3.46 14.09
CA LEU A 346 8.08 -3.30 15.28
C LEU A 346 8.62 -4.17 16.44
N ALA A 347 9.09 -5.39 16.12
CA ALA A 347 9.69 -6.32 17.08
C ALA A 347 10.81 -5.69 17.92
N CYS A 348 11.66 -4.86 17.29
CA CYS A 348 12.80 -4.21 17.95
C CYS A 348 12.38 -3.34 19.16
N ARG A 349 11.18 -2.75 19.14
CA ARG A 349 10.69 -1.88 20.21
C ARG A 349 10.31 -2.65 21.48
N ALA A 350 9.90 -3.91 21.34
CA ALA A 350 9.48 -4.75 22.46
C ALA A 350 10.61 -5.57 23.10
N ILE A 351 11.78 -5.69 22.44
CA ILE A 351 12.93 -6.47 22.94
C ILE A 351 13.28 -6.14 24.40
N PRO A 352 13.46 -4.86 24.81
CA PRO A 352 13.86 -4.56 26.19
C PRO A 352 12.81 -5.00 27.22
N ALA A 353 11.52 -4.80 26.93
CA ALA A 353 10.45 -5.19 27.83
C ALA A 353 10.28 -6.73 27.88
N GLN A 354 10.50 -7.41 26.76
CA GLN A 354 10.51 -8.88 26.69
C GLN A 354 11.66 -9.48 27.51
N ASP A 355 12.84 -8.88 27.46
CA ASP A 355 13.98 -9.27 28.29
C ASP A 355 13.66 -9.14 29.77
N GLU A 356 13.06 -8.02 30.18
CA GLU A 356 12.63 -7.83 31.57
C GLU A 356 11.65 -8.92 32.02
N VAL A 357 10.65 -9.25 31.19
CA VAL A 357 9.68 -10.32 31.49
C VAL A 357 10.39 -11.67 31.66
N ASN A 358 11.27 -12.04 30.73
CA ASN A 358 12.01 -13.30 30.78
C ASN A 358 12.91 -13.38 32.02
N PHE A 359 13.77 -12.37 32.23
CA PHE A 359 14.71 -12.36 33.34
C PHE A 359 14.01 -12.31 34.69
N ARG A 360 12.95 -11.49 34.83
CA ARG A 360 12.18 -11.41 36.08
C ARG A 360 11.46 -12.73 36.36
N ARG A 361 10.89 -13.39 35.35
CA ARG A 361 10.22 -14.68 35.54
C ARG A 361 11.19 -15.76 35.96
N ILE A 362 12.33 -15.90 35.28
CA ILE A 362 13.38 -16.85 35.66
C ILE A 362 13.84 -16.58 37.10
N LYS A 363 14.08 -15.30 37.44
CA LYS A 363 14.47 -14.90 38.78
C LYS A 363 13.38 -15.15 39.83
N LEU A 364 12.11 -14.93 39.51
CA LEU A 364 10.97 -15.22 40.39
C LEU A 364 10.85 -16.71 40.68
N THR A 365 10.92 -17.54 39.63
CA THR A 365 10.93 -19.01 39.78
C THR A 365 12.10 -19.45 40.66
N TRP A 366 13.27 -18.85 40.47
CA TRP A 366 14.42 -19.14 41.32
C TRP A 366 14.24 -18.65 42.76
N LEU A 367 13.74 -17.43 42.99
CA LEU A 367 13.52 -16.88 44.34
C LEU A 367 12.48 -17.68 45.14
N LEU A 368 11.48 -18.26 44.47
CA LEU A 368 10.50 -19.14 45.10
C LEU A 368 11.12 -20.48 45.56
N GLN A 369 12.19 -20.93 44.91
CA GLN A 369 12.91 -22.16 45.25
C GLN A 369 14.07 -21.89 46.22
N ALA A 370 14.74 -20.76 46.06
CA ALA A 370 15.93 -20.41 46.81
C ALA A 370 15.60 -20.18 48.28
N LYS A 371 16.39 -20.80 49.14
CA LYS A 371 16.33 -20.62 50.60
C LYS A 371 17.69 -20.11 51.05
N ARG A 372 17.69 -19.06 51.85
CA ARG A 372 18.93 -18.58 52.48
C ARG A 372 19.01 -19.16 53.88
N VAL A 373 20.11 -19.85 54.17
CA VAL A 373 20.37 -20.43 55.48
C VAL A 373 21.39 -19.57 56.18
N ILE A 374 21.01 -18.97 57.30
CA ILE A 374 21.90 -18.26 58.21
C ILE A 374 22.05 -19.15 59.44
N LYS A 375 23.28 -19.57 59.73
CA LYS A 375 23.56 -20.46 60.86
C LYS A 375 24.85 -20.07 61.56
N ASP A 376 24.93 -20.37 62.85
CA ASP A 376 26.20 -20.37 63.57
C ASP A 376 27.09 -21.53 63.11
N ALA A 377 28.41 -21.36 63.21
CA ALA A 377 29.37 -22.37 62.76
C ALA A 377 29.23 -23.72 63.51
N ASP A 378 28.72 -23.70 64.75
CA ASP A 378 28.49 -24.88 65.60
C ASP A 378 27.01 -25.32 65.68
N ALA A 379 26.13 -24.75 64.84
CA ALA A 379 24.68 -24.93 64.94
C ALA A 379 24.19 -26.38 64.71
N THR A 380 24.80 -27.12 63.80
CA THR A 380 24.44 -28.51 63.44
C THR A 380 25.68 -29.39 63.30
N ASN A 381 25.52 -30.70 63.54
CA ASN A 381 26.58 -31.70 63.33
C ASN A 381 26.64 -32.20 61.87
N MET A 382 25.79 -31.65 61.00
CA MET A 382 25.67 -32.04 59.59
C MET A 382 26.58 -31.18 58.72
N THR A 383 27.08 -31.74 57.62
CA THR A 383 27.80 -30.94 56.63
C THR A 383 26.87 -29.94 55.94
N ASP A 384 27.41 -28.86 55.38
CA ASP A 384 26.61 -27.84 54.70
C ASP A 384 25.76 -28.40 53.55
N LYS A 385 26.29 -29.39 52.83
CA LYS A 385 25.55 -30.10 51.76
C LYS A 385 24.37 -30.89 52.30
N GLN A 386 24.58 -31.68 53.36
CA GLN A 386 23.51 -32.46 54.00
C GLN A 386 22.44 -31.55 54.61
N LEU A 387 22.84 -30.41 55.17
CA LEU A 387 21.90 -29.42 55.69
C LEU A 387 21.05 -28.80 54.57
N ALA A 388 21.66 -28.45 53.44
CA ALA A 388 20.93 -27.92 52.29
C ALA A 388 19.93 -28.95 51.72
N GLU A 389 20.34 -30.20 51.57
CA GLU A 389 19.48 -31.30 51.10
C GLU A 389 18.29 -31.53 52.04
N GLU A 390 18.51 -31.57 53.36
CA GLU A 390 17.41 -31.74 54.33
C GLU A 390 16.46 -30.53 54.37
N ILE A 391 16.95 -29.31 54.10
CA ILE A 391 16.10 -28.11 53.99
C ILE A 391 15.23 -28.13 52.73
N GLU A 392 15.65 -28.82 51.66
CA GLU A 392 14.87 -28.97 50.44
C GLU A 392 13.78 -30.04 50.55
N ARG A 393 13.91 -31.01 51.46
CA ARG A 393 12.92 -32.08 51.65
C ARG A 393 11.65 -31.55 52.35
N PRO A 394 10.44 -31.88 51.84
CA PRO A 394 9.18 -31.52 52.51
C PRO A 394 9.05 -32.06 53.94
N ASP A 395 9.59 -33.26 54.19
CA ASP A 395 9.60 -33.93 55.51
C ASP A 395 11.01 -33.94 56.15
N GLY A 396 11.85 -32.94 55.85
CA GLY A 396 13.23 -32.87 56.35
C GLY A 396 13.32 -32.62 57.86
N VAL A 397 14.25 -33.28 58.54
CA VAL A 397 14.46 -33.13 60.00
C VAL A 397 15.88 -32.66 60.28
N ILE A 398 16.01 -31.48 60.88
CA ILE A 398 17.31 -30.87 61.17
C ILE A 398 17.66 -31.06 62.63
N ASN A 399 18.66 -31.90 62.89
CA ASN A 399 19.19 -32.12 64.23
C ASN A 399 20.19 -31.02 64.60
N LEU A 400 19.84 -30.30 65.66
CA LEU A 400 20.69 -29.27 66.21
C LEU A 400 21.79 -29.86 67.11
N ASN A 401 22.98 -29.26 67.11
CA ASN A 401 24.11 -29.76 67.90
C ASN A 401 23.82 -29.61 69.42
N PRO A 402 24.00 -30.65 70.25
CA PRO A 402 23.83 -30.53 71.71
C PRO A 402 24.92 -29.70 72.42
N ASN A 403 26.11 -29.58 71.82
CA ASN A 403 27.32 -29.02 72.44
C ASN A 403 27.63 -27.56 72.03
N ARG A 404 26.64 -26.81 71.56
CA ARG A 404 26.82 -25.43 71.07
C ARG A 404 27.26 -24.50 72.20
N ALA A 405 28.12 -23.54 71.87
CA ALA A 405 28.59 -22.53 72.82
C ALA A 405 27.44 -21.60 73.26
N ASN A 406 26.57 -21.21 72.33
CA ASN A 406 25.38 -20.40 72.59
C ASN A 406 24.13 -21.28 72.61
N LYS A 407 23.61 -21.56 73.82
CA LYS A 407 22.35 -22.32 74.02
C LYS A 407 21.13 -21.39 74.09
N THR A 408 20.96 -20.55 73.08
CA THR A 408 19.79 -19.67 72.92
C THR A 408 18.65 -20.43 72.23
N THR A 409 17.64 -19.71 71.71
CA THR A 409 16.49 -20.35 71.04
C THR A 409 16.89 -20.97 69.69
N ALA A 410 16.15 -21.99 69.24
CA ALA A 410 16.44 -22.67 67.96
C ALA A 410 16.43 -21.72 66.74
N ALA A 411 15.66 -20.62 66.82
CA ALA A 411 15.58 -19.59 65.79
C ALA A 411 16.84 -18.71 65.70
N ASP A 412 17.59 -18.55 66.79
CA ASP A 412 18.85 -17.81 66.81
C ASP A 412 20.00 -18.64 66.21
N ALA A 413 19.97 -19.95 66.41
CA ALA A 413 21.04 -20.86 65.95
C ALA A 413 20.94 -21.24 64.46
N LEU A 414 19.72 -21.34 63.92
CA LEU A 414 19.46 -21.68 62.52
C LEU A 414 18.23 -20.91 62.02
N ASN A 415 18.45 -19.97 61.11
CA ASN A 415 17.41 -19.17 60.49
C ASN A 415 17.36 -19.46 58.98
N ILE A 416 16.21 -19.95 58.51
CA ILE A 416 15.94 -20.20 57.10
C ILE A 416 15.05 -19.06 56.62
N GLN A 417 15.62 -18.19 55.78
CA GLN A 417 14.93 -17.03 55.23
C GLN A 417 14.52 -17.30 53.77
N GLN A 418 13.31 -16.89 53.45
CA GLN A 418 12.80 -16.81 52.09
C GLN A 418 12.25 -15.39 51.88
N ASP A 419 12.85 -14.64 50.97
CA ASP A 419 12.52 -13.23 50.75
C ASP A 419 11.28 -13.09 49.84
N PHE A 420 10.08 -13.35 50.38
CA PHE A 420 8.82 -13.25 49.63
C PHE A 420 8.42 -11.81 49.26
N GLN A 421 8.82 -10.80 50.04
CA GLN A 421 8.46 -9.40 49.78
C GLN A 421 9.05 -8.87 48.46
N VAL A 422 10.29 -9.26 48.15
CA VAL A 422 10.95 -8.90 46.88
C VAL A 422 10.22 -9.56 45.70
N ALA A 423 9.74 -10.80 45.86
CA ALA A 423 9.00 -11.50 44.81
C ALA A 423 7.71 -10.77 44.41
N GLN A 424 6.96 -10.20 45.37
CA GLN A 424 5.74 -9.45 45.05
C GLN A 424 6.02 -8.18 44.24
N GLN A 425 7.06 -7.42 44.59
CA GLN A 425 7.47 -6.23 43.82
C GLN A 425 7.93 -6.61 42.41
N GLN A 426 8.71 -7.68 42.27
CA GLN A 426 9.17 -8.17 40.96
C GLN A 426 8.00 -8.63 40.08
N PHE A 427 6.97 -9.22 40.66
CA PHE A 427 5.75 -9.61 39.94
C PHE A 427 4.96 -8.39 39.43
N GLN A 428 4.83 -7.33 40.24
CA GLN A 428 4.17 -6.09 39.81
C GLN A 428 4.90 -5.44 38.62
N VAL A 429 6.23 -5.33 38.67
CA VAL A 429 7.02 -4.77 37.56
C VAL A 429 6.95 -5.68 36.32
N MET A 430 6.87 -7.00 36.50
CA MET A 430 6.67 -7.92 35.39
C MET A 430 5.31 -7.68 34.71
N GLN A 431 4.22 -7.47 35.47
CA GLN A 431 2.91 -7.12 34.89
C GLN A 431 2.95 -5.78 34.14
N GLU A 432 3.66 -4.79 34.67
CA GLU A 432 3.88 -3.52 33.98
C GLU A 432 4.67 -3.71 32.68
N SER A 433 5.72 -4.53 32.68
CA SER A 433 6.51 -4.86 31.48
C SER A 433 5.67 -5.57 30.41
N MET A 434 4.78 -6.48 30.82
CA MET A 434 3.83 -7.13 29.89
C MET A 434 2.90 -6.11 29.23
N LYS A 435 2.45 -5.10 29.99
CA LYS A 435 1.63 -4.00 29.47
C LYS A 435 2.44 -3.08 28.55
N LEU A 436 3.68 -2.76 28.90
CA LEU A 436 4.59 -1.96 28.08
C LEU A 436 4.86 -2.57 26.70
N ILE A 437 4.86 -3.90 26.58
CA ILE A 437 4.94 -4.57 25.27
C ILE A 437 3.72 -4.22 24.42
N GLN A 438 2.51 -4.31 24.96
CA GLN A 438 1.28 -3.98 24.23
C GLN A 438 1.22 -2.49 23.86
N ASP A 439 1.50 -1.62 24.84
CA ASP A 439 1.49 -0.17 24.67
C ASP A 439 2.59 0.29 23.68
N GLY A 440 3.80 -0.28 23.77
CA GLY A 440 4.95 0.07 22.94
C GLY A 440 4.86 -0.43 21.50
N LEU A 441 4.10 -1.51 21.26
CA LEU A 441 3.80 -2.01 19.91
C LEU A 441 2.58 -1.30 19.29
N GLY A 442 1.83 -0.52 20.07
CA GLY A 442 0.62 0.16 19.60
C GLY A 442 -0.52 -0.81 19.26
N VAL A 443 -0.49 -2.02 19.80
CA VAL A 443 -1.45 -3.10 19.54
C VAL A 443 -2.25 -3.36 20.82
N TYR A 444 -3.49 -2.89 20.86
CA TYR A 444 -4.37 -3.02 22.02
C TYR A 444 -4.94 -4.43 22.19
N SER A 445 -5.35 -4.82 23.40
CA SER A 445 -5.86 -6.16 23.71
C SER A 445 -7.09 -6.57 22.85
N ALA A 446 -7.91 -5.60 22.44
CA ALA A 446 -9.02 -5.79 21.50
C ALA A 446 -8.56 -6.23 20.10
N PHE A 447 -7.35 -5.82 19.70
CA PHE A 447 -6.73 -6.20 18.42
C PHE A 447 -6.26 -7.66 18.42
N LEU A 448 -5.93 -8.21 19.60
CA LEU A 448 -5.49 -9.59 19.78
C LEU A 448 -6.65 -10.58 19.98
N GLY A 449 -7.90 -10.11 19.86
CA GLY A 449 -9.08 -10.93 20.13
C GLY A 449 -9.19 -11.40 21.59
N GLN A 450 -8.44 -10.76 22.50
CA GLN A 450 -8.58 -11.00 23.94
C GLN A 450 -9.76 -10.20 24.46
N ASP A 451 -10.41 -10.70 25.52
CA ASP A 451 -11.59 -10.09 26.14
C ASP A 451 -11.37 -8.60 26.41
N SER A 452 -11.90 -7.79 25.50
CA SER A 452 -12.04 -6.36 25.71
C SER A 452 -13.40 -6.14 26.36
N ASN A 453 -13.48 -5.20 27.31
CA ASN A 453 -14.77 -4.76 27.88
C ASN A 453 -15.70 -4.10 26.83
N ALA A 454 -15.35 -4.11 25.54
CA ALA A 454 -16.15 -3.60 24.45
C ALA A 454 -17.19 -4.64 23.99
N ALA A 455 -18.43 -4.48 24.44
CA ALA A 455 -19.53 -5.41 24.17
C ALA A 455 -20.12 -5.35 22.74
N SER A 456 -19.66 -4.43 21.88
CA SER A 456 -20.22 -4.22 20.54
C SER A 456 -19.18 -4.45 19.44
N GLY A 457 -19.55 -5.24 18.42
CA GLY A 457 -18.71 -5.46 17.23
C GLY A 457 -18.31 -4.17 16.50
N VAL A 458 -19.11 -3.10 16.62
CA VAL A 458 -18.78 -1.77 16.09
C VAL A 458 -17.65 -1.12 16.90
N ALA A 459 -17.67 -1.24 18.23
CA ALA A 459 -16.62 -0.72 19.09
C ALA A 459 -15.29 -1.45 18.86
N ILE A 460 -15.34 -2.78 18.64
CA ILE A 460 -14.16 -3.57 18.25
C ILE A 460 -13.64 -3.11 16.89
N SER A 461 -14.50 -2.87 15.91
CA SER A 461 -14.10 -2.34 14.60
C SER A 461 -13.41 -0.98 14.71
N ASN A 462 -13.95 -0.06 15.51
CA ASN A 462 -13.35 1.25 15.72
C ASN A 462 -11.99 1.17 16.46
N LEU A 463 -11.82 0.23 17.39
CA LEU A 463 -10.54 -0.01 18.06
C LEU A 463 -9.49 -0.60 17.11
N VAL A 464 -9.90 -1.47 16.19
CA VAL A 464 -9.03 -1.97 15.11
C VAL A 464 -8.62 -0.83 14.17
N GLU A 465 -9.54 0.07 13.84
CA GLU A 465 -9.24 1.26 13.04
C GLU A 465 -8.29 2.23 13.77
N GLN A 466 -8.44 2.42 15.07
CA GLN A 466 -7.48 3.17 15.89
C GLN A 466 -6.10 2.49 15.96
N GLY A 467 -6.05 1.15 16.07
CA GLY A 467 -4.80 0.39 15.99
C GLY A 467 -4.11 0.52 14.63
N ALA A 468 -4.87 0.70 13.54
CA ALA A 468 -4.30 1.00 12.23
C ALA A 468 -3.55 2.35 12.22
N THR A 469 -4.00 3.33 13.01
CA THR A 469 -3.37 4.67 13.05
C THR A 469 -1.98 4.67 13.68
N THR A 470 -1.71 3.80 14.66
CA THR A 470 -0.37 3.70 15.28
C THR A 470 0.65 3.08 14.32
N LEU A 471 0.17 2.28 13.36
CA LEU A 471 0.95 1.58 12.33
C LEU A 471 0.97 2.34 10.99
N ALA A 472 0.49 3.58 10.94
CA ALA A 472 0.33 4.35 9.70
C ALA A 472 1.60 4.40 8.85
N GLU A 473 2.76 4.78 9.43
CA GLU A 473 4.02 4.90 8.67
C GLU A 473 4.47 3.57 8.02
N ILE A 474 4.37 2.46 8.74
CA ILE A 474 4.73 1.14 8.17
C ILE A 474 3.74 0.75 7.08
N ASN A 475 2.45 0.97 7.32
CA ASN A 475 1.41 0.62 6.36
C ASN A 475 1.50 1.48 5.10
N ASP A 476 1.83 2.76 5.20
CA ASP A 476 2.07 3.65 4.06
C ASP A 476 3.29 3.18 3.26
N ASN A 477 4.41 2.85 3.92
CA ASN A 477 5.59 2.28 3.26
C ASN A 477 5.27 0.95 2.58
N TYR A 478 4.44 0.11 3.20
CA TYR A 478 3.98 -1.16 2.62
C TYR A 478 3.14 -0.94 1.37
N GLN A 479 2.17 -0.04 1.41
CA GLN A 479 1.31 0.29 0.27
C GLN A 479 2.13 0.89 -0.89
N PHE A 480 3.06 1.79 -0.57
CA PHE A 480 3.99 2.34 -1.55
C PHE A 480 4.86 1.25 -2.20
N ALA A 481 5.47 0.36 -1.41
CA ALA A 481 6.24 -0.76 -1.95
C ALA A 481 5.38 -1.71 -2.82
N CYS A 482 4.13 -1.95 -2.44
CA CYS A 482 3.19 -2.74 -3.25
C CYS A 482 2.89 -2.08 -4.60
N GLN A 483 2.70 -0.76 -4.63
CA GLN A 483 2.53 -0.01 -5.87
C GLN A 483 3.76 -0.13 -6.76
N GLN A 484 4.98 -0.01 -6.20
CA GLN A 484 6.22 -0.19 -6.96
C GLN A 484 6.36 -1.61 -7.54
N VAL A 485 6.00 -2.65 -6.76
CA VAL A 485 6.01 -4.04 -7.26
C VAL A 485 5.02 -4.23 -8.40
N GLY A 486 3.82 -3.66 -8.25
CA GLY A 486 2.82 -3.65 -9.32
C GLY A 486 3.30 -2.92 -10.56
N GLN A 487 3.94 -1.75 -10.39
CA GLN A 487 4.44 -0.94 -11.49
C GLN A 487 5.52 -1.68 -12.28
N LEU A 488 6.46 -2.32 -11.58
CA LEU A 488 7.51 -3.11 -12.24
C LEU A 488 6.91 -4.31 -13.00
N LEU A 489 5.95 -5.02 -12.39
CA LEU A 489 5.25 -6.12 -13.05
C LEU A 489 4.44 -5.63 -14.27
N LEU A 490 3.77 -4.49 -14.16
CA LEU A 490 3.03 -3.86 -15.25
C LEU A 490 3.98 -3.49 -16.39
N CYS A 491 5.14 -2.89 -16.11
CA CYS A 491 6.11 -2.57 -17.15
C CYS A 491 6.61 -3.83 -17.88
N TYR A 492 6.90 -4.92 -17.15
CA TYR A 492 7.27 -6.19 -17.78
C TYR A 492 6.16 -6.77 -18.66
N LEU A 493 4.90 -6.67 -18.22
CA LEU A 493 3.73 -7.10 -18.95
C LEU A 493 3.51 -6.27 -20.22
N LEU A 494 3.59 -4.93 -20.13
CA LEU A 494 3.44 -4.02 -21.26
C LEU A 494 4.50 -4.29 -22.35
N GLU A 495 5.76 -4.53 -21.97
CA GLU A 495 6.82 -4.91 -22.92
C GLU A 495 6.53 -6.24 -23.64
N GLU A 496 5.87 -7.19 -22.96
CA GLU A 496 5.48 -8.46 -23.57
C GLU A 496 4.27 -8.28 -24.48
N LEU A 497 3.23 -7.57 -24.01
CA LEU A 497 2.03 -7.33 -24.79
C LEU A 497 2.31 -6.50 -26.04
N THR A 498 3.26 -5.56 -25.99
CA THR A 498 3.72 -4.79 -27.18
C THR A 498 4.30 -5.69 -28.27
N LYS A 499 4.86 -6.86 -27.93
CA LYS A 499 5.39 -7.82 -28.92
C LYS A 499 4.31 -8.68 -29.56
N ARG A 500 3.11 -8.77 -28.96
CA ARG A 500 2.00 -9.60 -29.44
C ARG A 500 1.10 -8.77 -30.37
N ARG A 501 0.68 -9.37 -31.47
CA ARG A 501 -0.27 -8.78 -32.45
C ARG A 501 -1.61 -9.49 -32.35
N ASN A 502 -2.70 -8.75 -32.57
CA ASN A 502 -4.07 -9.28 -32.61
C ASN A 502 -4.41 -10.17 -31.39
N TYR A 503 -4.11 -9.70 -30.17
CA TYR A 503 -4.30 -10.49 -28.95
C TYR A 503 -5.68 -10.20 -28.33
N PRO A 504 -6.63 -11.15 -28.36
CA PRO A 504 -7.94 -10.96 -27.75
C PRO A 504 -7.85 -11.10 -26.23
N VAL A 505 -8.35 -10.09 -25.52
CA VAL A 505 -8.48 -10.09 -24.07
C VAL A 505 -9.95 -10.00 -23.70
N VAL A 506 -10.38 -10.87 -22.80
CA VAL A 506 -11.75 -10.89 -22.30
C VAL A 506 -11.80 -10.18 -20.95
N ILE A 507 -12.51 -9.06 -20.91
CA ILE A 507 -12.82 -8.27 -19.71
C ILE A 507 -14.06 -8.87 -19.04
N ASN A 508 -14.17 -8.74 -17.71
CA ASN A 508 -15.31 -9.20 -16.90
C ASN A 508 -15.64 -10.69 -17.08
N ARG A 509 -14.65 -11.56 -16.86
CA ARG A 509 -14.83 -13.02 -17.02
C ARG A 509 -15.92 -13.60 -16.10
N ASP A 510 -16.14 -12.99 -14.94
CA ASP A 510 -17.08 -13.47 -13.92
C ASP A 510 -18.53 -13.03 -14.18
N ASP A 511 -18.77 -12.01 -15.00
CA ASP A 511 -20.11 -11.51 -15.33
C ASP A 511 -20.44 -11.76 -16.81
N PRO A 512 -21.29 -12.75 -17.13
CA PRO A 512 -21.67 -13.07 -18.51
C PRO A 512 -22.28 -11.91 -19.30
N ARG A 513 -22.86 -10.89 -18.64
CA ARG A 513 -23.51 -9.75 -19.31
C ARG A 513 -22.56 -8.59 -19.60
N LYS A 514 -21.55 -8.38 -18.75
CA LYS A 514 -20.53 -7.33 -18.93
C LYS A 514 -19.28 -7.84 -19.65
N ARG A 515 -19.29 -9.10 -20.11
CA ARG A 515 -18.20 -9.74 -20.81
C ARG A 515 -17.95 -9.04 -22.14
N LYS A 516 -16.81 -8.35 -22.25
CA LYS A 516 -16.38 -7.63 -23.46
C LYS A 516 -15.06 -8.22 -23.94
N GLU A 517 -14.98 -8.52 -25.23
CA GLU A 517 -13.74 -8.92 -25.87
C GLU A 517 -13.09 -7.70 -26.50
N VAL A 518 -11.87 -7.38 -26.07
CA VAL A 518 -11.06 -6.27 -26.58
C VAL A 518 -9.84 -6.87 -27.25
N VAL A 519 -9.68 -6.61 -28.55
CA VAL A 519 -8.50 -7.04 -29.30
C VAL A 519 -7.42 -5.96 -29.17
N LEU A 520 -6.29 -6.36 -28.59
CA LEU A 520 -5.13 -5.49 -28.43
C LEU A 520 -4.18 -5.61 -29.62
N ASN A 521 -3.56 -4.48 -30.00
CA ASN A 521 -2.64 -4.36 -31.13
C ASN A 521 -3.23 -4.93 -32.43
N ALA A 522 -4.44 -4.48 -32.79
CA ALA A 522 -5.09 -4.87 -34.03
C ALA A 522 -4.40 -4.21 -35.24
N GLU A 523 -4.01 -5.01 -36.23
CA GLU A 523 -3.41 -4.49 -37.47
C GLU A 523 -4.50 -4.01 -38.43
N GLU A 524 -4.51 -2.72 -38.79
CA GLU A 524 -5.39 -2.17 -39.83
C GLU A 524 -4.70 -2.13 -41.20
N GLU A 525 -5.48 -2.30 -42.27
CA GLU A 525 -5.00 -2.34 -43.67
C GLU A 525 -4.26 -1.05 -44.13
N VAL A 526 -4.43 0.08 -43.42
CA VAL A 526 -3.83 1.38 -43.77
C VAL A 526 -2.48 1.62 -43.07
N GLY A 527 -1.89 0.59 -42.44
CA GLY A 527 -0.57 0.70 -41.78
C GLY A 527 -0.61 1.41 -40.43
N GLY A 528 -1.81 1.60 -39.86
CA GLY A 528 -2.04 1.97 -38.47
C GLY A 528 -2.21 0.74 -37.58
N MET A 529 -1.81 0.84 -36.32
CA MET A 529 -2.20 -0.11 -35.28
C MET A 529 -3.34 0.50 -34.48
N ASN A 530 -4.46 -0.20 -34.41
CA ASN A 530 -5.59 0.15 -33.56
C ASN A 530 -5.38 -0.53 -32.19
N ASN A 531 -5.75 0.16 -31.10
CA ASN A 531 -5.47 -0.24 -29.72
C ASN A 531 -3.98 -0.59 -29.46
N ASP A 532 -3.08 0.32 -29.85
CA ASP A 532 -1.64 0.16 -29.69
C ASP A 532 -1.22 0.35 -28.22
N ILE A 533 -0.88 -0.75 -27.54
CA ILE A 533 -0.43 -0.76 -26.14
C ILE A 533 0.81 0.11 -25.93
N SER A 534 1.66 0.27 -26.96
CA SER A 534 2.84 1.12 -26.85
C SER A 534 2.50 2.59 -26.61
N ARG A 535 1.24 3.00 -26.84
CA ARG A 535 0.72 4.35 -26.58
C ARG A 535 0.04 4.48 -25.22
N LEU A 536 -0.35 3.37 -24.60
CA LEU A 536 -1.05 3.39 -23.32
C LEU A 536 -0.14 3.91 -22.22
N ARG A 537 -0.57 5.01 -21.58
CA ARG A 537 -0.01 5.50 -20.33
C ARG A 537 -0.91 5.02 -19.20
N ALA A 538 -0.40 4.10 -18.40
CA ALA A 538 -1.13 3.57 -17.27
C ALA A 538 -0.24 3.54 -16.04
N HIS A 539 -0.85 3.81 -14.89
CA HIS A 539 -0.24 3.66 -13.59
C HIS A 539 -0.98 2.63 -12.75
N ILE A 540 -0.31 2.14 -11.72
CA ILE A 540 -0.95 1.28 -10.72
C ILE A 540 -1.57 2.17 -9.65
N ALA A 541 -2.87 2.00 -9.46
CA ALA A 541 -3.60 2.50 -8.32
C ALA A 541 -3.94 1.36 -7.37
N LEU A 542 -4.11 1.70 -6.10
CA LEU A 542 -4.72 0.76 -5.16
C LEU A 542 -6.22 0.74 -5.43
N ALA A 543 -6.79 -0.45 -5.56
CA ALA A 543 -8.24 -0.58 -5.58
C ALA A 543 -8.81 0.06 -4.30
N PRO A 544 -9.94 0.80 -4.39
CA PRO A 544 -10.58 1.37 -3.22
C PRO A 544 -10.82 0.25 -2.21
N ILE A 545 -10.45 0.48 -0.95
CA ILE A 545 -10.59 -0.50 0.13
C ILE A 545 -12.03 -0.99 0.12
N GLN A 546 -12.23 -2.29 -0.13
CA GLN A 546 -13.55 -2.88 -0.03
C GLN A 546 -14.06 -2.60 1.38
N GLN A 547 -15.17 -1.87 1.46
CA GLN A 547 -15.82 -1.57 2.73
C GLN A 547 -15.93 -2.86 3.54
N THR A 548 -15.45 -2.82 4.79
CA THR A 548 -15.47 -4.02 5.64
C THR A 548 -16.90 -4.55 5.73
N PRO A 549 -17.13 -5.86 5.84
CA PRO A 549 -18.48 -6.41 6.01
C PRO A 549 -19.26 -5.74 7.14
N ALA A 550 -18.54 -5.32 8.19
CA ALA A 550 -19.10 -4.53 9.29
C ALA A 550 -19.61 -3.15 8.83
N TYR A 551 -18.81 -2.41 8.05
CA TYR A 551 -19.21 -1.12 7.49
C TYR A 551 -20.36 -1.27 6.47
N LYS A 552 -20.32 -2.28 5.59
CA LYS A 552 -21.43 -2.60 4.68
C LYS A 552 -22.71 -2.94 5.43
N SER A 553 -22.62 -3.73 6.50
CA SER A 553 -23.76 -4.04 7.36
C SER A 553 -24.31 -2.80 8.05
N GLN A 554 -23.44 -1.89 8.51
CA GLN A 554 -23.86 -0.63 9.10
C GLN A 554 -24.54 0.30 8.08
N LEU A 555 -23.99 0.38 6.85
CA LEU A 555 -24.63 1.12 5.76
C LEU A 555 -25.96 0.50 5.37
N ALA A 556 -26.05 -0.83 5.25
CA ALA A 556 -27.28 -1.54 4.96
C ALA A 556 -28.34 -1.32 6.06
N GLN A 557 -27.94 -1.24 7.33
CA GLN A 557 -28.83 -0.92 8.44
C GLN A 557 -29.32 0.54 8.35
N ARG A 558 -28.43 1.51 8.16
CA ARG A 558 -28.80 2.93 8.00
C ARG A 558 -29.68 3.15 6.77
N LEU A 559 -29.36 2.49 5.67
CA LEU A 559 -30.14 2.59 4.44
C LEU A 559 -31.49 1.91 4.59
N SER A 560 -31.59 0.82 5.36
CA SER A 560 -32.89 0.22 5.74
C SER A 560 -33.75 1.20 6.54
N GLU A 561 -33.18 1.91 7.52
CA GLU A 561 -33.88 2.94 8.28
C GLU A 561 -34.39 4.08 7.38
N VAL A 562 -33.57 4.50 6.42
CA VAL A 562 -33.96 5.51 5.40
C VAL A 562 -35.07 4.97 4.50
N ILE A 563 -34.97 3.72 4.03
CA ILE A 563 -35.98 3.09 3.16
C ILE A 563 -37.33 3.02 3.87
N VAL A 564 -37.36 2.61 5.14
CA VAL A 564 -38.61 2.55 5.93
C VAL A 564 -39.27 3.94 6.04
N GLY A 565 -38.47 5.02 6.03
CA GLY A 565 -38.97 6.40 6.06
C GLY A 565 -39.48 6.94 4.71
N LEU A 566 -39.23 6.27 3.58
CA LEU A 566 -39.65 6.73 2.25
C LEU A 566 -41.09 6.28 1.89
N PRO A 567 -41.78 6.97 0.97
CA PRO A 567 -43.06 6.49 0.43
C PRO A 567 -42.93 5.14 -0.30
N PRO A 568 -43.93 4.24 -0.25
CA PRO A 568 -43.85 2.87 -0.81
C PRO A 568 -43.44 2.76 -2.28
N GLN A 569 -43.75 3.78 -3.09
CA GLN A 569 -43.39 3.81 -4.52
C GLN A 569 -41.89 4.05 -4.74
N ILE A 570 -41.25 4.86 -3.89
CA ILE A 570 -39.82 5.17 -3.98
C ILE A 570 -38.99 4.07 -3.30
N GLN A 571 -39.53 3.44 -2.25
CA GLN A 571 -38.91 2.30 -1.59
C GLN A 571 -38.49 1.23 -2.60
N VAL A 572 -39.37 0.90 -3.55
CA VAL A 572 -39.11 -0.10 -4.60
C VAL A 572 -37.93 0.28 -5.51
N SER A 573 -37.73 1.56 -5.79
CA SER A 573 -36.65 2.06 -6.66
C SER A 573 -35.29 2.16 -5.99
N VAL A 574 -35.21 2.04 -4.66
CA VAL A 574 -33.94 2.08 -3.90
C VAL A 574 -33.59 0.73 -3.25
N LEU A 575 -34.45 -0.28 -3.40
CA LEU A 575 -34.21 -1.64 -2.90
C LEU A 575 -33.00 -2.29 -3.57
N ASP A 576 -32.71 -1.96 -4.83
CA ASP A 576 -31.53 -2.43 -5.56
C ASP A 576 -30.22 -1.97 -4.89
N MET A 577 -30.12 -0.69 -4.52
CA MET A 577 -28.98 -0.13 -3.79
C MET A 577 -28.80 -0.79 -2.41
N TRP A 578 -29.90 -1.14 -1.74
CA TRP A 578 -29.82 -1.87 -0.47
C TRP A 578 -29.30 -3.30 -0.63
N VAL A 579 -29.79 -4.02 -1.64
CA VAL A 579 -29.35 -5.38 -1.95
C VAL A 579 -27.89 -5.42 -2.38
N GLU A 580 -27.40 -4.38 -3.05
CA GLU A 580 -25.98 -4.26 -3.44
C GLU A 580 -25.04 -4.23 -2.22
N LEU A 581 -25.48 -3.60 -1.12
CA LEU A 581 -24.75 -3.53 0.15
C LEU A 581 -24.74 -4.86 0.92
N LEU A 582 -25.67 -5.78 0.65
CA LEU A 582 -25.75 -7.08 1.32
C LEU A 582 -24.85 -8.12 0.67
N ASP A 583 -24.11 -8.90 1.46
CA ASP A 583 -23.31 -10.03 0.97
C ASP A 583 -24.15 -11.30 0.79
N LEU A 584 -25.01 -11.29 -0.24
CA LEU A 584 -25.82 -12.44 -0.65
C LEU A 584 -25.12 -13.26 -1.75
N PRO A 585 -25.19 -14.61 -1.72
CA PRO A 585 -24.80 -15.42 -2.87
C PRO A 585 -25.79 -15.21 -4.03
N ASN A 586 -25.28 -15.11 -5.27
CA ASN A 586 -26.08 -14.85 -6.48
C ASN A 586 -26.93 -13.56 -6.40
N LYS A 587 -26.32 -12.44 -5.96
CA LYS A 587 -26.97 -11.11 -5.85
C LYS A 587 -27.79 -10.74 -7.09
N GLN A 588 -27.25 -11.04 -8.28
CA GLN A 588 -27.91 -10.71 -9.55
C GLN A 588 -29.22 -11.47 -9.78
N GLN A 589 -29.29 -12.77 -9.45
CA GLN A 589 -30.55 -13.53 -9.56
C GLN A 589 -31.59 -13.05 -8.53
N PHE A 590 -31.13 -12.59 -7.38
CA PHE A 590 -32.00 -12.03 -6.35
C PHE A 590 -32.59 -10.68 -6.80
N ILE A 591 -31.76 -9.80 -7.37
CA ILE A 591 -32.19 -8.54 -7.99
C ILE A 591 -33.17 -8.81 -9.14
N GLU A 592 -32.90 -9.79 -10.00
CA GLU A 592 -33.79 -10.16 -11.10
C GLU A 592 -35.15 -10.67 -10.65
N ARG A 593 -35.19 -11.49 -9.59
CA ARG A 593 -36.46 -11.96 -9.03
C ARG A 593 -37.25 -10.82 -8.43
N ILE A 594 -36.59 -9.86 -7.78
CA ILE A 594 -37.23 -8.65 -7.24
C ILE A 594 -37.73 -7.76 -8.39
N ARG A 595 -36.89 -7.48 -9.38
CA ARG A 595 -37.22 -6.65 -10.56
C ARG A 595 -38.34 -7.28 -11.40
N GLY A 596 -38.30 -8.60 -11.60
CA GLY A 596 -39.33 -9.37 -12.28
C GLY A 596 -40.65 -9.48 -11.51
N ALA A 597 -40.62 -9.49 -10.18
CA ALA A 597 -41.83 -9.45 -9.35
C ALA A 597 -42.46 -8.05 -9.27
N LEU A 598 -41.67 -6.99 -9.46
CA LEU A 598 -42.09 -5.58 -9.32
C LEU A 598 -42.32 -4.85 -10.66
N GLY A 599 -42.02 -5.49 -11.80
CA GLY A 599 -42.37 -4.97 -13.13
C GLY A 599 -41.59 -3.73 -13.58
N THR A 600 -40.36 -3.52 -13.10
CA THR A 600 -39.51 -2.38 -13.46
C THR A 600 -38.63 -2.67 -14.69
N PRO A 601 -38.51 -1.75 -15.67
CA PRO A 601 -37.63 -1.92 -16.83
C PRO A 601 -36.15 -1.91 -16.44
N LYS A 602 -35.31 -2.60 -17.23
CA LYS A 602 -33.84 -2.63 -17.07
C LYS A 602 -33.24 -1.23 -17.33
N SER A 603 -32.11 -0.91 -16.71
CA SER A 603 -31.37 0.31 -17.04
C SER A 603 -30.80 0.24 -18.47
N PRO A 604 -30.66 1.38 -19.18
CA PRO A 604 -30.19 1.41 -20.57
C PRO A 604 -28.82 0.77 -20.80
N ASP A 605 -27.95 0.77 -19.78
CA ASP A 605 -26.58 0.23 -19.81
C ASP A 605 -26.50 -1.30 -19.65
N GLU A 606 -27.59 -1.96 -19.22
CA GLU A 606 -27.66 -3.43 -19.02
C GLU A 606 -28.38 -4.17 -20.16
N MET A 607 -28.85 -3.43 -21.17
CA MET A 607 -29.67 -3.97 -22.26
C MET A 607 -28.80 -4.43 -23.43
N THR A 608 -29.06 -5.63 -23.94
CA THR A 608 -28.44 -6.09 -25.19
C THR A 608 -28.90 -5.21 -26.37
N PRO A 609 -28.14 -5.13 -27.47
CA PRO A 609 -28.50 -4.31 -28.63
C PRO A 609 -29.91 -4.61 -29.19
N GLU A 610 -30.35 -5.87 -29.08
CA GLU A 610 -31.70 -6.31 -29.48
C GLU A 610 -32.79 -5.83 -28.50
N GLU A 611 -32.52 -5.84 -27.19
CA GLU A 611 -33.47 -5.33 -26.19
C GLU A 611 -33.59 -3.79 -26.27
N GLN A 612 -32.52 -3.07 -26.59
CA GLN A 612 -32.55 -1.61 -26.80
C GLN A 612 -33.45 -1.22 -27.98
N GLN A 613 -33.42 -1.99 -29.06
CA GLN A 613 -34.32 -1.75 -30.21
C GLN A 613 -35.78 -2.00 -29.86
N ALA A 614 -36.07 -3.03 -29.06
CA ALA A 614 -37.42 -3.31 -28.58
C ALA A 614 -37.94 -2.18 -27.66
N ALA A 615 -37.13 -1.70 -26.72
CA ALA A 615 -37.53 -0.59 -25.86
C ALA A 615 -37.63 0.76 -26.59
N GLN A 616 -36.78 1.00 -27.61
CA GLN A 616 -36.94 2.17 -28.47
C GLN A 616 -38.23 2.11 -29.30
N GLN A 617 -38.62 0.92 -29.80
CA GLN A 617 -39.90 0.74 -30.47
C GLN A 617 -41.08 0.94 -29.51
N GLU A 618 -40.99 0.43 -28.28
CA GLU A 618 -42.04 0.61 -27.26
C GLU A 618 -42.15 2.08 -26.84
N GLN A 619 -41.03 2.79 -26.65
CA GLN A 619 -41.01 4.23 -26.39
C GLN A 619 -41.55 5.04 -27.57
N GLN A 620 -41.25 4.67 -28.82
CA GLN A 620 -41.84 5.33 -29.99
C GLN A 620 -43.34 5.12 -30.07
N LEU A 621 -43.83 3.91 -29.77
CA LEU A 621 -45.26 3.62 -29.73
C LEU A 621 -45.97 4.43 -28.63
N GLN A 622 -45.33 4.54 -27.46
CA GLN A 622 -45.84 5.27 -26.31
C GLN A 622 -45.80 6.80 -26.54
N GLN A 623 -44.75 7.30 -27.19
CA GLN A 623 -44.68 8.70 -27.65
C GLN A 623 -45.75 9.02 -28.69
N GLN A 624 -46.01 8.13 -29.66
CA GLN A 624 -47.12 8.32 -30.59
C GLN A 624 -48.48 8.34 -29.89
N GLN A 625 -48.71 7.47 -28.90
CA GLN A 625 -49.95 7.50 -28.11
C GLN A 625 -50.08 8.78 -27.29
N GLN A 626 -48.99 9.26 -26.68
CA GLN A 626 -48.98 10.52 -25.94
C GLN A 626 -49.17 11.74 -26.86
N GLU A 627 -48.60 11.76 -28.07
CA GLU A 627 -48.79 12.86 -29.03
C GLU A 627 -50.26 12.93 -29.49
N LEU A 628 -50.91 11.79 -29.72
CA LEU A 628 -52.34 11.74 -30.06
C LEU A 628 -53.21 12.24 -28.90
N ALA A 629 -52.91 11.85 -27.66
CA ALA A 629 -53.61 12.35 -26.47
C ALA A 629 -53.37 13.85 -26.26
N MET A 630 -52.15 14.33 -26.51
CA MET A 630 -51.80 15.75 -26.39
C MET A 630 -52.51 16.60 -27.45
N ARG A 631 -52.69 16.11 -28.69
CA ARG A 631 -53.51 16.77 -29.71
C ARG A 631 -54.99 16.84 -29.31
N GLU A 632 -55.52 15.80 -28.67
CA GLU A 632 -56.91 15.81 -28.20
C GLU A 632 -57.13 16.84 -27.08
N ILE A 633 -56.16 16.95 -26.16
CA ILE A 633 -56.17 17.97 -25.10
C ILE A 633 -55.99 19.37 -25.69
N ALA A 634 -55.06 19.57 -26.64
CA ALA A 634 -54.87 20.85 -27.32
C ALA A 634 -56.13 21.31 -28.07
N GLY A 635 -56.85 20.39 -28.70
CA GLY A 635 -58.14 20.67 -29.33
C GLY A 635 -59.22 21.13 -28.33
N LYS A 636 -59.25 20.55 -27.12
CA LYS A 636 -60.14 20.99 -26.03
C LYS A 636 -59.73 22.36 -25.46
N VAL A 637 -58.43 22.60 -25.29
CA VAL A 637 -57.88 23.88 -24.81
C VAL A 637 -58.16 25.01 -25.79
N ALA A 638 -57.94 24.81 -27.10
CA ALA A 638 -58.23 25.82 -28.11
C ALA A 638 -59.72 26.22 -28.16
N LYS A 639 -60.62 25.27 -27.90
CA LYS A 639 -62.06 25.52 -27.82
C LYS A 639 -62.42 26.38 -26.60
N LEU A 640 -61.81 26.09 -25.45
CA LEU A 640 -61.96 26.87 -24.21
C LEU A 640 -61.33 28.27 -24.33
N GLU A 641 -60.17 28.40 -24.99
CA GLU A 641 -59.53 29.71 -25.22
C GLU A 641 -60.34 30.59 -26.17
N ALA A 642 -60.92 30.03 -27.23
CA ALA A 642 -61.80 30.78 -28.12
C ALA A 642 -63.07 31.27 -27.40
N GLU A 643 -63.58 30.48 -26.45
CA GLU A 643 -64.72 30.85 -25.61
C GLU A 643 -64.33 31.96 -24.60
N ALA A 644 -63.15 31.84 -23.97
CA ALA A 644 -62.59 32.86 -23.08
C ALA A 644 -62.32 34.20 -23.79
N GLN A 645 -61.79 34.17 -25.02
CA GLN A 645 -61.60 35.38 -25.84
C GLN A 645 -62.92 36.06 -26.18
N ARG A 646 -63.97 35.29 -26.46
CA ARG A 646 -65.32 35.84 -26.70
C ARG A 646 -65.86 36.56 -25.47
N ILE A 647 -65.67 35.97 -24.29
CA ILE A 647 -66.07 36.56 -23.01
C ILE A 647 -65.25 37.82 -22.70
N ASN A 648 -63.94 37.80 -22.94
CA ASN A 648 -63.07 38.97 -22.73
C ASN A 648 -63.38 40.12 -23.69
N ALA A 649 -63.67 39.83 -24.97
CA ALA A 649 -64.08 40.86 -25.93
C ALA A 649 -65.42 41.50 -25.54
N GLN A 650 -66.35 40.73 -24.96
CA GLN A 650 -67.58 41.28 -24.36
C GLN A 650 -67.27 42.17 -23.14
N ALA A 651 -66.37 41.73 -22.26
CA ALA A 651 -65.97 42.49 -21.08
C ALA A 651 -65.22 43.80 -21.43
N GLU A 652 -64.38 43.81 -22.46
CA GLU A 652 -63.70 45.02 -22.95
C GLU A 652 -64.67 46.02 -23.60
N HIS A 653 -65.70 45.53 -24.29
CA HIS A 653 -66.76 46.39 -24.83
C HIS A 653 -67.59 47.05 -23.71
N GLU A 654 -67.86 46.34 -22.61
CA GLU A 654 -68.50 46.93 -21.42
C GLU A 654 -67.56 47.92 -20.68
N ALA A 655 -66.26 47.61 -20.59
CA ALA A 655 -65.27 48.49 -19.94
C ALA A 655 -65.02 49.80 -20.71
N THR A 656 -65.06 49.76 -22.04
CA THR A 656 -64.92 50.97 -22.90
C THR A 656 -66.15 51.87 -22.82
N LEU A 657 -67.35 51.31 -22.67
CA LEU A 657 -68.57 52.07 -22.36
C LEU A 657 -68.51 52.74 -20.97
N ALA A 658 -67.93 52.06 -19.97
CA ALA A 658 -67.74 52.63 -18.63
C ALA A 658 -66.67 53.75 -18.58
N ASN A 659 -65.62 53.68 -19.40
CA ASN A 659 -64.59 54.73 -19.48
C ASN A 659 -65.06 56.02 -20.17
N GLY A 660 -66.06 55.95 -21.05
CA GLY A 660 -66.68 57.15 -21.67
C GLY A 660 -67.46 58.02 -20.68
N GLN A 661 -67.97 57.44 -19.58
CA GLN A 661 -68.71 58.19 -18.55
C GLN A 661 -67.80 58.96 -17.58
N ARG A 662 -66.54 58.53 -17.41
CA ARG A 662 -65.56 59.19 -16.51
C ARG A 662 -65.16 60.60 -16.94
N PHE A 663 -65.31 60.95 -18.22
CA PHE A 663 -65.03 62.31 -18.72
C PHE A 663 -66.10 63.35 -18.33
N ASN A 664 -67.35 62.92 -18.04
CA ASN A 664 -68.40 63.84 -17.57
C ASN A 664 -68.26 64.16 -16.06
N ASP A 665 -67.71 63.25 -15.27
CA ASP A 665 -67.52 63.46 -13.83
C ASP A 665 -66.36 64.42 -13.53
N ALA A 666 -65.32 64.45 -14.36
CA ALA A 666 -64.17 65.36 -14.20
C ALA A 666 -64.57 66.84 -14.40
N TYR A 667 -65.51 67.14 -15.31
CA TYR A 667 -66.03 68.49 -15.51
C TYR A 667 -66.83 68.98 -14.28
N THR A 668 -67.55 68.06 -13.64
CA THR A 668 -68.37 68.36 -12.46
C THR A 668 -67.49 68.60 -11.23
N GLN A 669 -66.39 67.85 -11.08
CA GLN A 669 -65.40 68.06 -10.00
C GLN A 669 -64.65 69.40 -10.09
N ALA A 670 -64.36 69.88 -11.30
CA ALA A 670 -63.73 71.20 -11.48
C ALA A 670 -64.61 72.36 -10.97
N LYS A 671 -65.94 72.21 -11.07
CA LYS A 671 -66.90 73.20 -10.56
C LYS A 671 -66.99 73.17 -9.04
N THR A 672 -66.81 72.01 -8.41
CA THR A 672 -66.77 71.85 -6.95
C THR A 672 -65.50 72.46 -6.34
N GLY A 673 -64.39 72.47 -7.08
CA GLY A 673 -63.14 73.13 -6.67
C GLY A 673 -63.26 74.65 -6.50
N GLN A 674 -64.04 75.33 -7.35
CA GLN A 674 -64.34 76.76 -7.20
C GLN A 674 -65.11 77.07 -5.91
N VAL A 675 -66.07 76.21 -5.54
CA VAL A 675 -66.88 76.37 -4.32
C VAL A 675 -66.05 76.17 -3.05
N LEU A 676 -65.04 75.30 -3.08
CA LEU A 676 -64.12 75.09 -1.96
C LEU A 676 -63.17 76.28 -1.73
N GLN A 677 -62.79 76.99 -2.78
CA GLN A 677 -61.96 78.17 -2.68
C GLN A 677 -62.73 79.36 -2.06
N ASP A 678 -64.02 79.49 -2.35
CA ASP A 678 -64.90 80.45 -1.68
C ASP A 678 -65.11 80.11 -0.18
N MET A 679 -65.14 78.83 0.20
CA MET A 679 -65.22 78.43 1.62
C MET A 679 -63.92 78.74 2.39
N GLN A 680 -62.74 78.66 1.76
CA GLN A 680 -61.47 79.00 2.43
C GLN A 680 -61.40 80.49 2.82
N ASN A 681 -61.88 81.39 1.95
CA ASN A 681 -61.93 82.83 2.25
C ASN A 681 -62.83 83.13 3.47
N VAL A 682 -63.95 82.42 3.62
CA VAL A 682 -64.85 82.55 4.78
C VAL A 682 -64.22 82.00 6.06
N THR A 683 -63.36 80.99 5.94
CA THR A 683 -62.71 80.36 7.10
C THR A 683 -61.60 81.24 7.68
N GLU A 684 -60.90 82.01 6.84
CA GLU A 684 -59.93 83.01 7.29
C GLU A 684 -60.59 84.18 8.06
N GLU A 685 -61.80 84.60 7.68
CA GLU A 685 -62.55 85.64 8.42
C GLU A 685 -62.97 85.19 9.83
N ILE A 686 -63.33 83.92 10.02
CA ILE A 686 -63.76 83.42 11.34
C ILE A 686 -62.56 83.11 12.25
N GLY A 687 -61.41 82.76 11.69
CA GLY A 687 -60.15 82.64 12.43
C GLY A 687 -59.79 83.93 13.17
N ALA A 688 -60.00 85.08 12.53
CA ALA A 688 -59.79 86.39 13.17
C ALA A 688 -60.78 86.65 14.33
N LEU A 689 -62.04 86.20 14.21
CA LEU A 689 -63.06 86.40 15.24
C LEU A 689 -62.80 85.54 16.50
N ARG A 690 -62.22 84.35 16.32
CA ARG A 690 -61.92 83.42 17.41
C ARG A 690 -60.74 83.88 18.27
N ASP A 691 -59.75 84.53 17.68
CA ASP A 691 -58.61 85.09 18.41
C ASP A 691 -59.00 86.33 19.23
N GLU A 692 -59.96 87.13 18.75
CA GLU A 692 -60.52 88.26 19.51
C GLU A 692 -61.32 87.77 20.74
N MET A 693 -62.14 86.73 20.60
CA MET A 693 -62.97 86.24 21.70
C MET A 693 -62.16 85.52 22.79
N MET A 694 -61.10 84.82 22.40
CA MET A 694 -60.12 84.28 23.34
C MET A 694 -59.26 85.39 23.97
N SER A 695 -59.10 86.56 23.33
CA SER A 695 -58.54 87.78 23.94
C SER A 695 -59.49 88.51 24.89
N THR A 696 -60.76 88.12 24.92
CA THR A 696 -61.69 88.34 26.04
C THR A 696 -61.65 87.18 27.04
N ILE A 697 -60.57 86.37 26.98
CA ILE A 697 -59.54 86.28 28.01
C ILE A 697 -60.08 86.87 29.30
N GLN A 698 -59.97 86.07 30.35
CA GLN A 698 -58.90 86.28 31.33
C GLN A 698 -58.91 87.59 32.13
N GLY A 699 -59.56 88.66 31.69
CA GLY A 699 -60.01 89.79 32.49
C GLY A 699 -61.17 89.42 33.40
N GLN A 700 -62.05 88.49 33.01
CA GLN A 700 -63.14 88.03 33.90
C GLN A 700 -62.74 86.93 34.89
N ILE A 701 -61.48 86.44 34.83
CA ILE A 701 -60.86 85.64 35.90
C ILE A 701 -60.75 86.41 37.24
N ASN A 702 -60.94 87.72 37.29
CA ASN A 702 -60.49 88.51 38.45
C ASN A 702 -61.58 89.11 39.38
N GLN A 703 -62.85 88.66 39.35
CA GLN A 703 -63.93 89.44 40.04
C GLN A 703 -64.96 88.77 40.96
N LEU A 704 -64.92 87.48 41.33
CA LEU A 704 -65.83 86.99 42.40
C LEU A 704 -65.14 86.08 43.43
N PRO A 705 -65.06 86.47 44.73
CA PRO A 705 -64.30 85.80 45.77
C PRO A 705 -65.14 84.89 46.70
N LEU A 706 -64.43 83.94 47.35
CA LEU A 706 -64.80 82.95 48.37
C LEU A 706 -65.68 81.76 47.95
#